data_AF-A0A2M7I1B1-F1
#
_entry.id   AF-A0A2M7I1B1-F1
#
_cell.length_a   1.000
_cell.length_b   1.000
_cell.length_c   1.000
_cell.angle_alpha   90.00
_cell.angle_beta   90.00
_cell.angle_gamma   90.00
#
_symmetry.space_group_name_H-M   'P 1'
#
loop_
_entity.id
_entity.type
_entity.pdbx_description
1 polymer ?
#
loop_
_entity_poly.entity_id
_entity_poly.type
_entity_poly.pdbx_seq_one_letter_code
_entity_poly.pdbx_strand_id
1 'polypeptide(L)'
;MKKMFVYFLLPLLMCMSIGYAQTLTVSTYGLSERDASRADTLAVPGINNSTVTKYFDVRYNGLQNVGNQTKVFLKANMSGAKLASPVWTFLSKPYASTVTFGTTYNIDTSNQVITFVPDKVGTYKIVCTDGTKKDTITINSSNYVGYATGACNFCHNGFVTPDKIFSNWQKTKHSTTLVRGLDGILSSHFQASCLKCHTTGYDTNASNGGFDDFSFTFPTVMQVGMYDSMKAVYPDAMVFANVQCESCHGPGKDHYSATDDFKIQKTLDPDLCSYCHDSGTHHYFGEQYDYSVHANPTTLARGSSTSCAPCHSGSGFIEYIKGGKQALSSAPDLAKIACATCHDPHDATNEHQLRTVSVTLGNGYSPTIGGTGRLCMNCHKSRRNAATYTDDYLNNLSSHYGPHHGPQADMLLGQNGVTFGLNLPSSAHKGAATNACVDCHMAPNSVPVTLVGEHTFNMKFPDGTDNVGACAQSGCHASFGTKFSDKKFYVNGSADLDQNGTAEGLQIEIQGLLDRLAKLLPPVGSTTVDPINDSTLTKVVAQAFYNWDMVTEDRSLGIHNPAWAYSLLAASIGKLDGTTGIELINNSIPDTYVLSQNYPNPFNPSTRIKFSIPEQTNVKLLVYDILGREVTQLVNQVMNAGTYTFNWDAKGNASGIYFYKLQ
;
A
#
# COMPACT_ATOMS: atom_id res chain seq x y z
N MET A 1 -30.02 32.35 0.16
CA MET A 1 -29.85 33.60 0.94
C MET A 1 -30.60 33.48 2.26
N LYS A 2 -30.01 33.99 3.36
CA LYS A 2 -30.48 34.01 4.77
C LYS A 2 -30.31 32.67 5.51
N LYS A 3 -29.71 32.58 6.70
CA LYS A 3 -29.17 33.59 7.64
C LYS A 3 -28.16 32.89 8.57
N MET A 4 -27.05 33.59 8.84
CA MET A 4 -26.04 33.30 9.86
C MET A 4 -26.66 33.12 11.26
N PHE A 5 -26.21 32.09 11.99
CA PHE A 5 -26.12 32.13 13.45
C PHE A 5 -24.71 31.70 13.85
N VAL A 6 -23.98 32.68 14.36
CA VAL A 6 -22.63 32.58 14.92
C VAL A 6 -22.77 32.11 16.36
N TYR A 7 -22.24 30.93 16.69
CA TYR A 7 -22.00 30.56 18.07
C TYR A 7 -20.70 31.21 18.54
N PHE A 8 -20.81 32.27 19.34
CA PHE A 8 -19.74 32.76 20.20
C PHE A 8 -19.66 31.81 21.42
N LEU A 9 -18.88 30.74 21.31
CA LEU A 9 -18.18 30.20 22.49
C LEU A 9 -16.85 30.95 22.57
N LEU A 10 -16.69 31.82 23.56
CA LEU A 10 -15.38 32.28 24.00
C LEU A 10 -14.59 31.04 24.46
N PRO A 11 -13.47 30.66 23.81
CA PRO A 11 -12.48 29.85 24.49
C PRO A 11 -11.75 30.79 25.42
N LEU A 12 -11.80 30.52 26.73
CA LEU A 12 -10.76 30.98 27.62
C LEU A 12 -9.48 30.31 27.12
N LEU A 13 -8.74 30.97 26.22
CA LEU A 13 -7.38 30.59 25.85
C LEU A 13 -6.50 30.80 27.09
N MET A 14 -6.51 29.82 27.99
CA MET A 14 -5.28 29.47 28.67
C MET A 14 -4.35 28.99 27.57
N CYS A 15 -3.52 29.90 27.08
CA CYS A 15 -2.40 29.62 26.20
C CYS A 15 -1.38 28.80 27.00
N MET A 16 -1.69 27.53 27.27
CA MET A 16 -0.65 26.54 27.48
C MET A 16 -0.09 26.29 26.09
N SER A 17 0.99 27.01 25.77
CA SER A 17 1.91 26.59 24.74
C SER A 17 2.34 25.16 25.08
N ILE A 18 1.71 24.17 24.46
CA ILE A 18 2.28 22.82 24.39
C ILE A 18 3.53 23.01 23.54
N GLY A 19 4.65 23.33 24.19
CA GLY A 19 5.94 23.39 23.53
C GLY A 19 6.21 21.98 23.03
N TYR A 20 6.08 21.75 21.72
CA TYR A 20 6.55 20.51 21.12
C TYR A 20 7.99 20.33 21.53
N ALA A 21 8.30 19.16 22.10
CA ALA A 21 9.66 18.84 22.50
C ALA A 21 10.56 18.93 21.27
N GLN A 22 11.51 19.88 21.30
CA GLN A 22 12.43 20.07 20.19
C GLN A 22 13.48 18.97 20.21
N THR A 23 13.68 18.32 19.07
CA THR A 23 14.64 17.22 18.92
C THR A 23 15.49 17.47 17.69
N LEU A 24 16.81 17.54 17.89
CA LEU A 24 17.79 17.53 16.82
C LEU A 24 18.13 16.08 16.49
N THR A 25 18.08 15.72 15.22
CA THR A 25 18.49 14.40 14.72
C THR A 25 19.51 14.54 13.61
N VAL A 26 20.51 13.66 13.59
CA VAL A 26 21.51 13.57 12.53
C VAL A 26 21.39 12.22 11.84
N SER A 27 21.25 12.24 10.52
CA SER A 27 21.21 11.05 9.68
C SER A 27 22.13 11.22 8.46
N THR A 28 22.40 10.12 7.76
CA THR A 28 22.83 10.21 6.37
C THR A 28 21.70 10.78 5.51
N TYR A 29 22.05 11.29 4.33
CA TYR A 29 21.10 11.82 3.36
C TYR A 29 21.40 11.24 2.00
N GLY A 30 20.71 10.16 1.62
CA GLY A 30 20.94 9.54 0.33
C GLY A 30 20.43 10.42 -0.80
N LEU A 31 21.05 10.24 -1.96
CA LEU A 31 20.83 11.03 -3.16
C LEU A 31 20.89 10.08 -4.35
N SER A 32 19.81 10.03 -5.12
CA SER A 32 19.80 9.31 -6.38
C SER A 32 20.60 10.05 -7.45
N GLU A 33 20.85 9.38 -8.58
CA GLU A 33 21.41 10.06 -9.75
C GLU A 33 20.49 11.18 -10.23
N ARG A 34 19.17 10.95 -10.18
CA ARG A 34 18.19 11.94 -10.57
C ARG A 34 18.26 13.16 -9.67
N ASP A 35 18.33 12.98 -8.35
CA ASP A 35 18.48 14.06 -7.37
C ASP A 35 19.73 14.89 -7.64
N ALA A 36 20.86 14.22 -7.92
CA ALA A 36 22.12 14.87 -8.24
C ALA A 36 22.15 15.52 -9.63
N SER A 37 21.23 15.16 -10.54
CA SER A 37 21.19 15.68 -11.91
C SER A 37 20.25 16.88 -12.09
N ARG A 38 19.23 17.02 -11.24
CA ARG A 38 18.22 18.09 -11.34
C ARG A 38 18.84 19.47 -11.05
N ALA A 39 18.53 20.44 -11.90
CA ALA A 39 18.91 21.84 -11.71
C ALA A 39 17.94 22.59 -10.77
N ASP A 40 16.78 21.98 -10.48
CA ASP A 40 15.61 22.62 -9.89
C ASP A 40 15.08 21.81 -8.67
N THR A 41 15.70 22.01 -7.50
CA THR A 41 15.21 21.63 -6.15
C THR A 41 14.88 20.17 -5.81
N LEU A 42 14.99 19.88 -4.52
CA LEU A 42 13.96 19.13 -3.80
C LEU A 42 12.59 19.77 -4.07
N ALA A 43 11.92 19.34 -5.13
CA ALA A 43 10.60 19.81 -5.50
C ALA A 43 9.57 19.31 -4.47
N VAL A 44 9.33 20.11 -3.44
CA VAL A 44 8.12 19.99 -2.62
C VAL A 44 6.94 20.47 -3.49
N PRO A 45 5.82 19.73 -3.55
CA PRO A 45 4.63 20.20 -4.25
C PRO A 45 4.22 21.61 -3.80
N GLY A 46 4.25 22.59 -4.72
CA GLY A 46 3.69 23.94 -4.50
C GLY A 46 4.64 25.16 -4.50
N ILE A 47 5.92 25.05 -4.91
CA ILE A 47 6.86 26.19 -4.97
C ILE A 47 7.45 26.39 -6.38
N ASN A 48 7.54 27.65 -6.84
CA ASN A 48 8.05 28.05 -8.16
C ASN A 48 9.60 28.06 -8.18
N ASN A 49 10.18 27.51 -9.25
CA ASN A 49 11.53 26.93 -9.26
C ASN A 49 12.56 27.65 -10.14
N SER A 50 12.31 28.92 -10.49
CA SER A 50 12.97 29.56 -11.63
C SER A 50 14.38 30.15 -11.38
N THR A 51 15.00 29.95 -10.21
CA THR A 51 16.33 30.55 -9.89
C THR A 51 17.15 29.75 -8.86
N VAL A 52 17.51 28.49 -9.12
CA VAL A 52 18.08 27.60 -8.07
C VAL A 52 19.55 27.21 -8.34
N THR A 53 20.38 27.39 -7.31
CA THR A 53 21.75 26.87 -7.20
C THR A 53 21.71 25.36 -7.02
N LYS A 54 22.47 24.60 -7.81
CA LYS A 54 22.56 23.13 -7.66
C LYS A 54 23.18 22.75 -6.31
N TYR A 55 22.37 22.20 -5.40
CA TYR A 55 22.78 21.84 -4.04
C TYR A 55 23.57 20.51 -3.98
N PHE A 56 23.27 19.57 -4.87
CA PHE A 56 23.85 18.22 -4.86
C PHE A 56 24.58 17.95 -6.17
N ASP A 57 25.81 17.45 -6.09
CA ASP A 57 26.70 17.28 -7.25
C ASP A 57 27.02 15.82 -7.59
N VAL A 58 26.82 14.90 -6.64
CA VAL A 58 27.02 13.46 -6.81
C VAL A 58 25.94 12.68 -6.07
N ARG A 59 25.60 11.49 -6.57
CA ARG A 59 24.73 10.52 -5.89
C ARG A 59 25.42 9.93 -4.66
N TYR A 60 24.63 9.48 -3.68
CA TYR A 60 25.11 8.84 -2.46
C TYR A 60 24.07 7.84 -1.94
N ASN A 61 24.49 6.64 -1.56
CA ASN A 61 23.57 5.55 -1.18
C ASN A 61 23.01 5.65 0.24
N GLY A 62 23.36 6.70 1.00
CA GLY A 62 22.86 6.92 2.36
C GLY A 62 23.43 5.97 3.42
N LEU A 63 24.46 5.16 3.11
CA LEU A 63 25.05 4.24 4.07
C LEU A 63 26.06 4.92 5.00
N GLN A 64 26.09 4.55 6.27
CA GLN A 64 27.13 4.99 7.21
C GLN A 64 28.46 4.23 7.06
N ASN A 65 28.45 3.06 6.42
CA ASN A 65 29.67 2.35 6.03
C ASN A 65 29.93 2.62 4.54
N VAL A 66 30.97 3.39 4.24
CA VAL A 66 31.21 3.99 2.92
C VAL A 66 32.57 3.64 2.37
N GLY A 67 32.69 3.70 1.04
CA GLY A 67 33.98 3.62 0.36
C GLY A 67 34.90 4.75 0.80
N ASN A 68 36.18 4.46 1.01
CA ASN A 68 37.17 5.49 1.27
C ASN A 68 37.20 6.51 0.12
N GLN A 69 37.25 7.80 0.44
CA GLN A 69 37.12 8.90 -0.53
C GLN A 69 35.75 9.07 -1.21
N THR A 70 34.73 8.28 -0.85
CA THR A 70 33.36 8.54 -1.31
C THR A 70 32.77 9.74 -0.58
N LYS A 71 32.17 10.67 -1.34
CA LYS A 71 31.54 11.86 -0.76
C LYS A 71 30.28 11.49 0.03
N VAL A 72 30.22 11.94 1.28
CA VAL A 72 29.13 11.67 2.22
C VAL A 72 28.29 12.93 2.41
N PHE A 73 26.97 12.74 2.50
CA PHE A 73 26.01 13.79 2.82
C PHE A 73 25.33 13.46 4.15
N LEU A 74 25.40 14.40 5.10
CA LEU A 74 24.77 14.27 6.42
C LEU A 74 23.72 15.35 6.60
N LYS A 75 22.55 14.96 7.09
CA LYS A 75 21.43 15.87 7.37
C LYS A 75 21.25 16.05 8.87
N ALA A 76 21.20 17.29 9.31
CA ALA A 76 20.62 17.69 10.58
C ALA A 76 19.16 18.09 10.35
N ASN A 77 18.25 17.51 11.14
CA ASN A 77 16.84 17.88 11.18
C ASN A 77 16.43 18.32 12.60
N MET A 78 15.79 19.48 12.71
CA MET A 78 15.15 19.95 13.93
C MET A 78 13.63 19.71 13.86
N SER A 79 13.14 18.78 14.69
CA SER A 79 11.70 18.58 14.86
C SER A 79 11.15 19.54 15.93
N GLY A 80 9.96 20.09 15.68
CA GLY A 80 9.28 21.02 16.59
C GLY A 80 9.84 22.45 16.62
N ALA A 81 10.88 22.76 15.83
CA ALA A 81 11.46 24.09 15.72
C ALA A 81 12.27 24.28 14.42
N LYS A 82 12.78 25.50 14.20
CA LYS A 82 13.75 25.83 13.16
C LYS A 82 15.16 25.57 13.69
N LEU A 83 16.09 25.22 12.81
CA LEU A 83 17.52 25.27 13.10
C LEU A 83 17.92 26.73 13.35
N ALA A 84 18.71 26.97 14.39
CA ALA A 84 19.21 28.30 14.72
C ALA A 84 20.64 28.48 14.22
N SER A 85 21.60 27.80 14.86
CA SER A 85 23.02 27.87 14.53
C SER A 85 23.66 26.50 14.67
N PRO A 86 23.33 25.54 13.79
CA PRO A 86 23.91 24.20 13.82
C PRO A 86 25.43 24.26 13.62
N VAL A 87 26.16 23.60 14.51
CA VAL A 87 27.61 23.46 14.48
C VAL A 87 27.97 21.99 14.34
N TRP A 88 28.75 21.67 13.31
CA TRP A 88 29.25 20.34 13.03
C TRP A 88 30.68 20.19 13.51
N THR A 89 30.97 19.10 14.22
CA THR A 89 32.31 18.83 14.76
C THR A 89 32.68 17.35 14.60
N PHE A 90 33.91 17.06 14.18
CA PHE A 90 34.48 15.72 14.31
C PHE A 90 34.88 15.49 15.77
N LEU A 91 34.19 14.60 16.48
CA LEU A 91 34.58 14.13 17.80
C LEU A 91 35.83 13.26 17.76
N SER A 92 35.95 12.44 16.71
CA SER A 92 37.14 11.64 16.43
C SER A 92 37.26 11.35 14.94
N LYS A 93 38.50 11.23 14.46
CA LYS A 93 38.84 10.81 13.10
C LYS A 93 40.02 9.84 13.13
N PRO A 94 40.23 9.02 12.07
CA PRO A 94 41.37 8.13 11.99
C PRO A 94 42.71 8.86 12.13
N TYR A 95 43.74 8.15 12.59
CA TYR A 95 45.09 8.71 12.71
C TYR A 95 45.57 9.27 11.36
N ALA A 96 46.21 10.45 11.41
CA ALA A 96 46.67 11.21 10.24
C ALA A 96 45.58 11.66 9.25
N SER A 97 44.29 11.56 9.60
CA SER A 97 43.22 12.18 8.82
C SER A 97 43.28 13.71 8.92
N THR A 98 43.19 14.38 7.78
CA THR A 98 43.16 15.83 7.59
C THR A 98 41.79 16.36 7.17
N VAL A 99 40.79 15.48 7.08
CA VAL A 99 39.44 15.81 6.61
C VAL A 99 38.84 17.03 7.31
N THR A 100 38.11 17.82 6.53
CA THR A 100 37.25 18.92 6.98
C THR A 100 35.85 18.75 6.40
N PHE A 101 34.86 19.43 6.98
CA PHE A 101 33.56 19.54 6.34
C PHE A 101 33.67 20.36 5.05
N GLY A 102 32.91 19.95 4.05
CA GLY A 102 32.73 20.66 2.79
C GLY A 102 31.57 21.63 2.86
N THR A 103 30.86 21.78 1.75
CA THR A 103 29.76 22.75 1.62
C THR A 103 28.60 22.41 2.55
N THR A 104 28.02 23.46 3.14
CA THR A 104 26.78 23.42 3.92
C THR A 104 25.63 23.97 3.10
N TYR A 105 24.51 23.25 3.12
CA TYR A 105 23.29 23.59 2.39
C TYR A 105 22.11 23.62 3.36
N ASN A 106 21.44 24.77 3.47
CA ASN A 106 20.17 24.85 4.20
C ASN A 106 19.05 24.49 3.24
N ILE A 107 18.46 23.31 3.43
CA ILE A 107 17.39 22.79 2.58
C ILE A 107 16.09 23.55 2.85
N ASP A 108 15.81 23.77 4.13
CA ASP A 108 14.72 24.61 4.62
C ASP A 108 15.08 25.17 6.01
N THR A 109 14.12 25.73 6.73
CA THR A 109 14.37 26.32 8.06
C THR A 109 14.67 25.30 9.15
N SER A 110 14.39 24.02 8.94
CA SER A 110 14.52 22.93 9.91
C SER A 110 15.49 21.83 9.44
N ASN A 111 15.99 21.90 8.20
CA ASN A 111 16.89 20.93 7.59
C ASN A 111 18.16 21.58 7.05
N GLN A 112 19.31 21.07 7.46
CA GLN A 112 20.61 21.43 6.92
C GLN A 112 21.37 20.16 6.51
N VAL A 113 21.98 20.19 5.34
CA VAL A 113 22.88 19.15 4.85
C VAL A 113 24.30 19.68 4.81
N ILE A 114 25.25 18.87 5.27
CA ILE A 114 26.68 19.11 5.08
C ILE A 114 27.30 17.96 4.28
N THR A 115 28.49 18.22 3.74
CA THR A 115 29.28 17.19 3.05
C THR A 115 30.63 16.97 3.73
N PHE A 116 31.21 15.79 3.56
CA PHE A 116 32.64 15.55 3.76
C PHE A 116 33.09 14.34 2.95
N VAL A 117 34.41 14.20 2.77
CA VAL A 117 35.01 13.08 2.04
C VAL A 117 36.00 12.38 2.98
N PRO A 118 35.74 11.13 3.42
CA PRO A 118 36.69 10.38 4.24
C PRO A 118 38.02 10.22 3.49
N ASP A 119 39.12 10.66 4.09
CA ASP A 119 40.45 10.65 3.50
C ASP A 119 41.33 9.46 3.97
N LYS A 120 40.83 8.69 4.95
CA LYS A 120 41.47 7.51 5.53
C LYS A 120 40.42 6.44 5.82
N VAL A 121 40.86 5.18 5.76
CA VAL A 121 40.10 4.04 6.29
C VAL A 121 40.03 4.16 7.81
N GLY A 122 38.85 3.86 8.37
CA GLY A 122 38.59 3.90 9.81
C GLY A 122 37.31 4.64 10.16
N THR A 123 37.11 4.87 11.45
CA THR A 123 35.87 5.43 12.00
C THR A 123 35.95 6.94 12.24
N TYR A 124 34.95 7.65 11.73
CA TYR A 124 34.71 9.08 11.96
C TYR A 124 33.48 9.22 12.85
N LYS A 125 33.61 9.92 13.98
CA LYS A 125 32.47 10.26 14.86
C LYS A 125 32.19 11.74 14.73
N ILE A 126 30.96 12.08 14.36
CA ILE A 126 30.55 13.44 14.02
C ILE A 126 29.38 13.81 14.91
N VAL A 127 29.42 15.02 15.47
CA VAL A 127 28.32 15.60 16.24
C VAL A 127 27.81 16.84 15.54
N CYS A 128 26.48 17.02 15.52
CA CYS A 128 25.84 18.30 15.26
C CYS A 128 25.27 18.82 16.57
N THR A 129 25.53 20.09 16.89
CA THR A 129 24.94 20.78 18.04
C THR A 129 24.17 22.01 17.57
N ASP A 130 22.98 22.25 18.13
CA ASP A 130 22.23 23.50 17.93
C ASP A 130 21.67 23.96 19.28
N GLY A 131 22.27 25.00 19.85
CA GLY A 131 22.03 25.41 21.24
C GLY A 131 22.40 24.29 22.23
N THR A 132 21.42 23.85 23.04
CA THR A 132 21.60 22.74 24.00
C THR A 132 21.34 21.36 23.41
N LYS A 133 20.82 21.29 22.18
CA LYS A 133 20.51 20.04 21.49
C LYS A 133 21.74 19.52 20.78
N LYS A 134 21.92 18.20 20.81
CA LYS A 134 23.01 17.53 20.11
C LYS A 134 22.57 16.15 19.64
N ASP A 135 23.12 15.72 18.52
CA ASP A 135 23.03 14.33 18.08
C ASP A 135 24.33 13.92 17.38
N THR A 136 24.64 12.63 17.41
CA THR A 136 25.92 12.07 16.95
C THR A 136 25.69 10.97 15.94
N ILE A 137 26.48 10.98 14.87
CA ILE A 137 26.51 9.92 13.87
C ILE A 137 27.93 9.36 13.74
N THR A 138 28.02 8.07 13.44
CA THR A 138 29.27 7.38 13.16
C THR A 138 29.31 7.02 11.68
N ILE A 139 30.40 7.34 11.00
CA ILE A 139 30.67 6.95 9.62
C ILE A 139 31.94 6.10 9.60
N ASN A 140 31.86 4.92 8.99
CA ASN A 140 33.00 4.03 8.78
C ASN A 140 33.44 4.13 7.32
N SER A 141 34.72 4.38 7.11
CA SER A 141 35.37 4.39 5.79
C SER A 141 36.16 3.10 5.63
N SER A 142 35.93 2.37 4.53
CA SER A 142 36.63 1.12 4.22
C SER A 142 36.77 0.93 2.70
N ASN A 143 37.36 -0.19 2.28
CA ASN A 143 37.50 -0.55 0.87
C ASN A 143 36.61 -1.75 0.51
N TYR A 144 36.13 -1.77 -0.73
CA TYR A 144 35.41 -2.90 -1.28
C TYR A 144 36.33 -4.10 -1.49
N VAL A 145 35.80 -5.31 -1.35
CA VAL A 145 36.55 -6.56 -1.58
C VAL A 145 35.89 -7.52 -2.57
N GLY A 146 34.61 -7.32 -2.86
CA GLY A 146 33.80 -8.17 -3.72
C GLY A 146 33.48 -9.53 -3.10
N TYR A 147 32.52 -10.26 -3.67
CA TYR A 147 32.12 -11.58 -3.14
C TYR A 147 33.12 -12.70 -3.48
N ALA A 148 33.98 -12.51 -4.48
CA ALA A 148 34.87 -13.56 -4.99
C ALA A 148 35.96 -13.98 -3.98
N THR A 149 36.16 -13.20 -2.91
CA THR A 149 37.03 -13.58 -1.78
C THR A 149 36.45 -14.72 -0.93
N GLY A 150 35.21 -15.14 -1.17
CA GLY A 150 34.56 -16.27 -0.50
C GLY A 150 34.02 -15.99 0.90
N ALA A 151 34.25 -14.78 1.42
CA ALA A 151 33.95 -14.39 2.79
C ALA A 151 32.46 -14.37 3.13
N CYS A 152 31.66 -13.71 2.29
CA CYS A 152 30.22 -13.61 2.49
C CYS A 152 29.57 -15.00 2.41
N ASN A 153 30.01 -15.85 1.48
CA ASN A 153 29.52 -17.22 1.36
C ASN A 153 29.82 -18.05 2.60
N PHE A 154 31.03 -17.93 3.14
CA PHE A 154 31.41 -18.68 4.35
C PHE A 154 30.52 -18.32 5.54
N CYS A 155 30.29 -17.03 5.82
CA CYS A 155 29.49 -16.64 6.99
C CYS A 155 27.97 -16.70 6.75
N HIS A 156 27.48 -16.31 5.57
CA HIS A 156 26.06 -16.10 5.28
C HIS A 156 25.41 -17.19 4.41
N ASN A 157 25.88 -18.44 4.56
CA ASN A 157 25.33 -19.57 3.82
C ASN A 157 25.17 -20.83 4.67
N GLY A 158 24.58 -20.71 5.86
CA GLY A 158 24.27 -21.84 6.73
C GLY A 158 25.38 -22.28 7.69
N PHE A 159 26.60 -21.74 7.58
CA PHE A 159 27.74 -22.14 8.42
C PHE A 159 27.83 -21.31 9.72
N VAL A 160 27.81 -19.97 9.63
CA VAL A 160 27.78 -19.09 10.82
C VAL A 160 26.34 -18.67 11.14
N THR A 161 25.57 -18.25 10.14
CA THR A 161 24.14 -17.99 10.29
C THR A 161 23.32 -19.14 9.71
N PRO A 162 22.20 -19.55 10.33
CA PRO A 162 21.35 -20.61 9.80
C PRO A 162 20.72 -20.26 8.44
N ASP A 163 20.61 -18.97 8.13
CA ASP A 163 20.04 -18.48 6.88
C ASP A 163 20.97 -18.71 5.67
N LYS A 164 20.37 -19.07 4.54
CA LYS A 164 21.05 -19.31 3.26
C LYS A 164 21.04 -18.06 2.36
N ILE A 165 21.36 -16.91 2.95
CA ILE A 165 21.26 -15.60 2.29
C ILE A 165 22.10 -15.56 1.01
N PHE A 166 23.35 -15.99 1.07
CA PHE A 166 24.26 -15.92 -0.07
C PHE A 166 23.76 -16.77 -1.24
N SER A 167 23.41 -18.04 -1.01
CA SER A 167 22.95 -18.94 -2.08
C SER A 167 21.57 -18.57 -2.64
N ASN A 168 20.72 -17.90 -1.86
CA ASN A 168 19.49 -17.33 -2.39
C ASN A 168 19.75 -16.06 -3.21
N TRP A 169 20.64 -15.18 -2.75
CA TRP A 169 21.03 -13.98 -3.50
C TRP A 169 21.62 -14.32 -4.88
N GLN A 170 22.40 -15.41 -4.99
CA GLN A 170 22.93 -15.91 -6.26
C GLN A 170 21.86 -16.28 -7.31
N LYS A 171 20.60 -16.44 -6.89
CA LYS A 171 19.47 -16.72 -7.81
C LYS A 171 18.79 -15.43 -8.28
N THR A 172 19.14 -14.29 -7.68
CA THR A 172 18.53 -12.99 -8.00
C THR A 172 19.13 -12.40 -9.27
N LYS A 173 18.37 -11.49 -9.90
CA LYS A 173 18.88 -10.75 -11.07
C LYS A 173 20.06 -9.85 -10.71
N HIS A 174 20.14 -9.35 -9.47
CA HIS A 174 21.28 -8.54 -8.99
C HIS A 174 22.61 -9.27 -9.14
N SER A 175 22.66 -10.56 -8.85
CA SER A 175 23.88 -11.37 -8.94
C SER A 175 24.38 -11.61 -10.38
N THR A 176 23.56 -11.29 -11.38
CA THR A 176 23.85 -11.58 -12.81
C THR A 176 23.65 -10.38 -13.73
N THR A 177 23.42 -9.17 -13.20
CA THR A 177 23.09 -8.01 -14.04
C THR A 177 24.17 -7.66 -15.06
N LEU A 178 25.44 -7.61 -14.68
CA LEU A 178 26.52 -7.31 -15.62
C LEU A 178 26.75 -8.46 -16.60
N VAL A 179 26.62 -9.71 -16.14
CA VAL A 179 26.66 -10.90 -17.00
C VAL A 179 25.64 -10.76 -18.13
N ARG A 180 24.37 -10.54 -17.76
CA ARG A 180 23.26 -10.39 -18.70
C ARG A 180 23.42 -9.17 -19.61
N GLY A 181 23.99 -8.08 -19.08
CA GLY A 181 24.28 -6.88 -19.85
C GLY A 181 25.32 -7.11 -20.93
N LEU A 182 26.49 -7.61 -20.56
CA LEU A 182 27.59 -7.89 -21.49
C LEU A 182 27.22 -8.97 -22.50
N ASP A 183 26.44 -9.97 -22.10
CA ASP A 183 25.98 -11.05 -22.98
C ASP A 183 24.86 -10.64 -23.95
N GLY A 184 24.43 -9.37 -23.93
CA GLY A 184 23.41 -8.85 -24.85
C GLY A 184 21.98 -9.30 -24.52
N ILE A 185 21.73 -9.78 -23.30
CA ILE A 185 20.40 -10.21 -22.84
C ILE A 185 19.55 -9.02 -22.38
N LEU A 186 20.20 -7.95 -21.89
CA LEU A 186 19.51 -6.71 -21.50
C LEU A 186 19.20 -5.83 -22.72
N SER A 187 18.53 -4.70 -22.47
CA SER A 187 18.18 -3.72 -23.49
C SER A 187 19.36 -3.30 -24.35
N SER A 188 19.11 -2.98 -25.62
CA SER A 188 20.09 -2.38 -26.54
C SER A 188 20.67 -1.05 -26.05
N HIS A 189 20.08 -0.44 -25.03
CA HIS A 189 20.59 0.77 -24.38
C HIS A 189 21.66 0.49 -23.31
N PHE A 190 21.97 -0.77 -23.01
CA PHE A 190 23.02 -1.11 -22.05
C PHE A 190 24.40 -0.69 -22.59
N GLN A 191 25.11 0.15 -21.85
CA GLN A 191 26.37 0.77 -22.30
C GLN A 191 27.29 1.09 -21.11
N ALA A 192 28.46 1.68 -21.36
CA ALA A 192 29.45 2.01 -20.32
C ALA A 192 28.86 2.82 -19.15
N SER A 193 27.94 3.75 -19.40
CA SER A 193 27.27 4.53 -18.36
C SER A 193 26.43 3.70 -17.38
N CYS A 194 26.14 2.43 -17.71
CA CYS A 194 25.37 1.51 -16.87
C CYS A 194 26.23 0.84 -15.80
N LEU A 195 27.56 0.82 -15.95
CA LEU A 195 28.48 0.18 -14.98
C LEU A 195 28.26 0.72 -13.57
N LYS A 196 28.02 2.03 -13.45
CA LYS A 196 27.78 2.70 -12.17
C LYS A 196 26.67 2.09 -11.31
N CYS A 197 25.66 1.45 -11.90
CA CYS A 197 24.59 0.79 -11.15
C CYS A 197 24.69 -0.75 -11.18
N HIS A 198 25.58 -1.30 -12.01
CA HIS A 198 25.64 -2.73 -12.33
C HIS A 198 26.98 -3.38 -11.95
N THR A 199 27.80 -2.67 -11.20
CA THR A 199 29.03 -3.14 -10.56
C THR A 199 29.06 -2.70 -9.09
N THR A 200 29.99 -3.26 -8.33
CA THR A 200 30.19 -2.91 -6.93
C THR A 200 31.26 -1.84 -6.77
N GLY A 201 31.00 -0.87 -5.89
CA GLY A 201 31.97 0.16 -5.50
C GLY A 201 32.23 1.26 -6.52
N TYR A 202 31.44 1.36 -7.59
CA TYR A 202 31.67 2.33 -8.67
C TYR A 202 31.52 3.79 -8.22
N ASP A 203 32.63 4.53 -8.15
CA ASP A 203 32.67 5.97 -7.83
C ASP A 203 33.95 6.62 -8.36
N THR A 204 33.87 7.24 -9.54
CA THR A 204 35.07 7.77 -10.26
C THR A 204 35.78 8.91 -9.55
N ASN A 205 35.21 9.42 -8.44
CA ASN A 205 35.82 10.46 -7.62
C ASN A 205 36.51 9.89 -6.36
N ALA A 206 36.44 8.59 -6.14
CA ALA A 206 36.93 7.91 -4.96
C ALA A 206 37.88 6.77 -5.34
N SER A 207 38.97 6.63 -4.59
CA SER A 207 39.74 5.38 -4.62
C SER A 207 39.39 4.55 -3.38
N ASN A 208 38.41 3.68 -3.59
CA ASN A 208 37.72 2.89 -2.56
C ASN A 208 37.90 1.37 -2.77
N GLY A 209 38.70 0.95 -3.75
CA GLY A 209 38.90 -0.45 -4.12
C GLY A 209 37.71 -1.06 -4.89
N GLY A 210 36.87 -0.22 -5.50
CA GLY A 210 35.70 -0.62 -6.27
C GLY A 210 36.02 -0.93 -7.73
N PHE A 211 34.99 -1.29 -8.51
CA PHE A 211 35.15 -1.71 -9.91
C PHE A 211 35.96 -0.73 -10.78
N ASP A 212 35.76 0.58 -10.59
CA ASP A 212 36.34 1.63 -11.42
C ASP A 212 37.78 2.02 -11.04
N ASP A 213 38.29 1.51 -9.91
CA ASP A 213 39.71 1.61 -9.53
C ASP A 213 40.61 0.66 -10.35
N PHE A 214 40.02 -0.25 -11.14
CA PHE A 214 40.74 -1.24 -11.95
C PHE A 214 40.59 -0.94 -13.45
N SER A 215 41.59 -1.39 -14.23
CA SER A 215 41.54 -1.26 -15.69
C SER A 215 40.37 -2.06 -16.26
N PHE A 216 39.48 -1.38 -16.97
CA PHE A 216 38.37 -1.99 -17.70
C PHE A 216 38.02 -1.15 -18.92
N THR A 217 37.80 -1.80 -20.06
CA THR A 217 37.28 -1.14 -21.26
C THR A 217 35.97 -1.80 -21.65
N PHE A 218 34.90 -1.00 -21.70
CA PHE A 218 33.57 -1.50 -22.06
C PHE A 218 33.57 -1.98 -23.53
N PRO A 219 33.06 -3.20 -23.81
CA PRO A 219 33.09 -3.74 -25.17
C PRO A 219 32.14 -3.00 -26.10
N THR A 220 32.51 -2.91 -27.38
CA THR A 220 31.69 -2.27 -28.42
C THR A 220 30.56 -3.17 -28.92
N VAL A 221 30.65 -4.48 -28.68
CA VAL A 221 29.65 -5.49 -29.07
C VAL A 221 29.26 -6.27 -27.82
N MET A 222 27.96 -6.39 -27.56
CA MET A 222 27.40 -7.25 -26.51
C MET A 222 26.82 -8.49 -27.16
N GLN A 223 27.28 -9.67 -26.74
CA GLN A 223 26.89 -10.95 -27.32
C GLN A 223 27.15 -12.08 -26.32
N VAL A 224 26.45 -13.21 -26.47
CA VAL A 224 26.62 -14.38 -25.62
C VAL A 224 28.10 -14.75 -25.47
N GLY A 225 28.57 -14.89 -24.22
CA GLY A 225 29.96 -15.22 -23.87
C GLY A 225 30.90 -14.01 -23.77
N MET A 226 30.39 -12.80 -23.95
CA MET A 226 31.18 -11.57 -23.77
C MET A 226 31.59 -11.39 -22.31
N TYR A 227 30.74 -11.73 -21.35
CA TYR A 227 31.10 -11.65 -19.93
C TYR A 227 32.36 -12.47 -19.61
N ASP A 228 32.41 -13.73 -20.06
CA ASP A 228 33.55 -14.62 -19.82
C ASP A 228 34.82 -14.11 -20.50
N SER A 229 34.67 -13.55 -21.70
CA SER A 229 35.77 -12.90 -22.43
C SER A 229 36.32 -11.70 -21.63
N MET A 230 35.44 -10.84 -21.12
CA MET A 230 35.84 -9.69 -20.29
C MET A 230 36.47 -10.13 -18.96
N LYS A 231 35.96 -11.20 -18.34
CA LYS A 231 36.53 -11.78 -17.12
C LYS A 231 37.94 -12.32 -17.32
N ALA A 232 38.23 -12.91 -18.49
CA ALA A 232 39.57 -13.38 -18.81
C ALA A 232 40.57 -12.24 -19.04
N VAL A 233 40.12 -11.12 -19.62
CA VAL A 233 40.98 -9.96 -19.94
C VAL A 233 41.15 -9.02 -18.74
N TYR A 234 40.10 -8.82 -17.94
CA TYR A 234 40.06 -7.90 -16.80
C TYR A 234 39.71 -8.61 -15.49
N PRO A 235 40.49 -9.59 -15.05
CA PRO A 235 40.14 -10.42 -13.90
C PRO A 235 39.95 -9.61 -12.61
N ASP A 236 40.74 -8.56 -12.40
CA ASP A 236 40.70 -7.74 -11.19
C ASP A 236 39.43 -6.90 -11.08
N ALA A 237 39.04 -6.19 -12.15
CA ALA A 237 37.80 -5.42 -12.19
C ALA A 237 36.57 -6.34 -12.05
N MET A 238 36.62 -7.52 -12.69
CA MET A 238 35.49 -8.44 -12.76
C MET A 238 35.21 -9.18 -11.44
N VAL A 239 36.07 -9.05 -10.42
CA VAL A 239 35.74 -9.41 -9.02
C VAL A 239 34.55 -8.60 -8.51
N PHE A 240 34.40 -7.37 -8.98
CA PHE A 240 33.34 -6.42 -8.59
C PHE A 240 32.19 -6.38 -9.59
N ALA A 241 32.11 -7.34 -10.50
CA ALA A 241 31.01 -7.45 -11.45
C ALA A 241 29.67 -7.72 -10.76
N ASN A 242 28.59 -7.16 -11.32
CA ASN A 242 27.20 -7.29 -10.84
C ASN A 242 26.92 -6.47 -9.56
N VAL A 243 25.66 -6.50 -9.12
CA VAL A 243 25.22 -5.84 -7.87
C VAL A 243 25.39 -6.85 -6.73
N GLN A 244 26.43 -6.66 -5.93
CA GLN A 244 26.83 -7.61 -4.89
C GLN A 244 26.35 -7.18 -3.50
N CYS A 245 26.68 -7.97 -2.47
CA CYS A 245 26.34 -7.67 -1.08
C CYS A 245 26.79 -6.25 -0.68
N GLU A 246 28.03 -5.89 -1.00
CA GLU A 246 28.61 -4.60 -0.65
C GLU A 246 27.96 -3.41 -1.38
N SER A 247 27.26 -3.64 -2.51
CA SER A 247 26.48 -2.59 -3.18
C SER A 247 25.35 -2.06 -2.29
N CYS A 248 24.82 -2.90 -1.39
CA CYS A 248 23.73 -2.56 -0.47
C CYS A 248 24.20 -2.39 0.98
N HIS A 249 25.30 -3.02 1.36
CA HIS A 249 25.76 -3.10 2.74
C HIS A 249 27.01 -2.25 3.03
N GLY A 250 27.61 -1.66 1.99
CA GLY A 250 28.87 -0.94 2.05
C GLY A 250 30.09 -1.87 2.00
N PRO A 251 31.30 -1.31 1.97
CA PRO A 251 32.55 -2.07 1.86
C PRO A 251 32.80 -2.99 3.06
N GLY A 252 33.13 -4.25 2.78
CA GLY A 252 33.23 -5.32 3.76
C GLY A 252 34.64 -5.64 4.25
N LYS A 253 35.69 -4.95 3.77
CA LYS A 253 37.09 -5.28 4.13
C LYS A 253 37.36 -5.35 5.63
N ASP A 254 36.73 -4.47 6.42
CA ASP A 254 36.95 -4.38 7.86
C ASP A 254 35.92 -5.17 8.71
N HIS A 255 34.96 -5.82 8.07
CA HIS A 255 33.88 -6.58 8.73
C HIS A 255 34.32 -8.00 9.16
N TYR A 256 35.35 -8.56 8.51
CA TYR A 256 35.80 -9.95 8.70
C TYR A 256 36.09 -10.37 10.15
N SER A 257 36.38 -9.43 11.04
CA SER A 257 36.81 -9.71 12.41
C SER A 257 35.71 -9.66 13.47
N ALA A 258 34.47 -9.23 13.14
CA ALA A 258 33.41 -9.06 14.14
C ALA A 258 32.00 -9.23 13.55
N THR A 259 31.18 -10.07 14.18
CA THR A 259 29.81 -10.38 13.74
C THR A 259 28.76 -9.31 14.11
N ASP A 260 29.16 -8.31 14.90
CA ASP A 260 28.30 -7.27 15.45
C ASP A 260 28.83 -5.84 15.21
N ASP A 261 29.77 -5.67 14.27
CA ASP A 261 30.31 -4.34 13.99
C ASP A 261 29.43 -3.49 13.05
N PHE A 262 29.48 -2.16 13.24
CA PHE A 262 28.84 -1.18 12.36
C PHE A 262 29.49 -1.08 10.97
N LYS A 263 30.34 -2.03 10.58
CA LYS A 263 31.13 -2.00 9.35
C LYS A 263 30.51 -2.83 8.22
N ILE A 264 29.30 -3.32 8.42
CA ILE A 264 28.35 -3.74 7.38
C ILE A 264 26.95 -3.26 7.80
N GLN A 265 26.25 -2.58 6.90
CA GLN A 265 24.99 -1.88 7.22
C GLN A 265 23.78 -2.73 6.89
N LYS A 266 22.77 -2.78 7.77
CA LYS A 266 21.42 -3.24 7.42
C LYS A 266 20.49 -2.04 7.49
N THR A 267 19.85 -1.70 6.39
CA THR A 267 18.90 -0.58 6.33
C THR A 267 17.68 -0.93 5.49
N LEU A 268 16.55 -0.34 5.85
CA LEU A 268 15.33 -0.34 5.05
C LEU A 268 15.08 1.02 4.41
N ASP A 269 16.04 1.94 4.51
CA ASP A 269 15.93 3.26 3.90
C ASP A 269 15.79 3.12 2.37
N PRO A 270 14.74 3.69 1.76
CA PRO A 270 14.52 3.62 0.31
C PRO A 270 15.67 4.23 -0.50
N ASP A 271 16.42 5.20 0.05
CA ASP A 271 17.52 5.88 -0.64
C ASP A 271 18.57 4.89 -1.17
N LEU A 272 18.81 3.81 -0.41
CA LEU A 272 19.74 2.75 -0.81
C LEU A 272 19.35 2.12 -2.15
N CYS A 273 18.04 1.91 -2.35
CA CYS A 273 17.52 1.34 -3.59
C CYS A 273 17.51 2.39 -4.69
N SER A 274 17.07 3.61 -4.36
CA SER A 274 16.98 4.76 -5.27
C SER A 274 18.34 5.14 -5.87
N TYR A 275 19.44 4.88 -5.18
CA TYR A 275 20.81 5.05 -5.70
C TYR A 275 21.02 4.48 -7.12
N CYS A 276 20.37 3.34 -7.41
CA CYS A 276 20.35 2.73 -8.74
C CYS A 276 18.97 2.83 -9.42
N HIS A 277 17.89 2.66 -8.65
CA HIS A 277 16.51 2.55 -9.13
C HIS A 277 15.79 3.89 -9.32
N ASP A 278 16.51 4.99 -9.18
CA ASP A 278 16.08 6.33 -9.57
C ASP A 278 17.19 7.02 -10.39
N SER A 279 17.39 6.53 -11.61
CA SER A 279 18.48 6.95 -12.48
C SER A 279 18.09 7.04 -13.97
N GLY A 280 18.63 8.06 -14.65
CA GLY A 280 18.42 8.28 -16.08
C GLY A 280 16.96 8.54 -16.47
N THR A 281 16.59 8.22 -17.71
CA THR A 281 15.22 8.42 -18.22
C THR A 281 14.31 7.20 -18.05
N HIS A 282 14.82 6.09 -17.52
CA HIS A 282 14.13 4.78 -17.52
C HIS A 282 13.88 4.20 -16.12
N HIS A 283 14.49 4.74 -15.06
CA HIS A 283 14.25 4.33 -13.68
C HIS A 283 13.82 5.54 -12.84
N TYR A 284 12.58 5.51 -12.35
CA TYR A 284 11.95 6.60 -11.59
C TYR A 284 11.24 6.06 -10.33
N PHE A 285 11.63 4.87 -9.87
CA PHE A 285 10.91 4.19 -8.78
C PHE A 285 11.08 4.90 -7.44
N GLY A 286 12.25 5.48 -7.17
CA GLY A 286 12.48 6.30 -5.97
C GLY A 286 11.54 7.51 -5.94
N GLU A 287 11.53 8.30 -7.01
CA GLU A 287 10.63 9.45 -7.12
C GLU A 287 9.15 9.04 -7.03
N GLN A 288 8.72 7.98 -7.72
CA GLN A 288 7.35 7.48 -7.61
C GLN A 288 6.99 7.07 -6.17
N TYR A 289 7.92 6.40 -5.49
CA TYR A 289 7.74 6.00 -4.11
C TYR A 289 7.56 7.23 -3.21
N ASP A 290 8.30 8.31 -3.43
CA ASP A 290 8.18 9.55 -2.64
C ASP A 290 6.79 10.20 -2.73
N TYR A 291 6.07 9.99 -3.84
CA TYR A 291 4.67 10.41 -4.02
C TYR A 291 3.65 9.41 -3.44
N SER A 292 4.09 8.26 -2.94
CA SER A 292 3.22 7.27 -2.30
C SER A 292 2.94 7.61 -0.83
N VAL A 293 1.78 7.17 -0.32
CA VAL A 293 1.46 7.28 1.11
C VAL A 293 2.43 6.46 1.98
N HIS A 294 3.08 5.44 1.42
CA HIS A 294 4.08 4.63 2.13
C HIS A 294 5.37 5.40 2.44
N ALA A 295 5.74 6.41 1.65
CA ALA A 295 6.89 7.27 1.91
C ALA A 295 6.67 8.29 3.03
N ASN A 296 5.41 8.72 3.23
CA ASN A 296 5.03 9.66 4.28
C ASN A 296 3.78 9.20 5.06
N PRO A 297 3.88 8.09 5.80
CA PRO A 297 2.76 7.50 6.51
C PRO A 297 2.39 8.32 7.75
N THR A 298 1.15 8.78 7.84
CA THR A 298 0.61 9.41 9.06
C THR A 298 0.44 8.43 10.23
N THR A 299 0.60 7.13 9.97
CA THR A 299 0.32 6.05 10.93
C THR A 299 1.55 5.23 11.34
N LEU A 300 2.76 5.61 10.93
CA LEU A 300 4.01 4.88 11.27
C LEU A 300 4.18 4.64 12.77
N ALA A 301 3.85 5.63 13.61
CA ALA A 301 3.96 5.51 15.06
C ALA A 301 3.13 4.32 15.62
N ARG A 302 2.07 3.89 14.93
CA ARG A 302 1.28 2.72 15.31
C ARG A 302 2.10 1.42 15.22
N GLY A 303 3.11 1.38 14.37
CA GLY A 303 4.02 0.25 14.20
C GLY A 303 4.85 -0.09 15.45
N SER A 304 4.80 0.73 16.50
CA SER A 304 5.44 0.45 17.80
C SER A 304 4.69 -0.60 18.63
N SER A 305 3.47 -0.98 18.21
CA SER A 305 2.69 -2.07 18.82
C SER A 305 2.89 -3.36 18.05
N THR A 306 3.07 -4.50 18.74
CA THR A 306 3.18 -5.83 18.14
C THR A 306 2.01 -6.19 17.24
N SER A 307 0.80 -5.76 17.59
CA SER A 307 -0.43 -6.04 16.83
C SER A 307 -0.59 -5.17 15.58
N CYS A 308 0.10 -4.03 15.51
CA CYS A 308 -0.02 -3.06 14.41
C CYS A 308 1.23 -3.03 13.51
N ALA A 309 2.39 -3.42 14.07
CA ALA A 309 3.68 -3.49 13.37
C ALA A 309 3.62 -4.26 12.03
N PRO A 310 2.86 -5.37 11.88
CA PRO A 310 2.76 -6.07 10.61
C PRO A 310 2.29 -5.21 9.43
N CYS A 311 1.54 -4.12 9.67
CA CYS A 311 1.01 -3.28 8.59
C CYS A 311 1.46 -1.82 8.66
N HIS A 312 2.02 -1.38 9.78
CA HIS A 312 2.42 0.02 9.99
C HIS A 312 3.93 0.22 10.14
N SER A 313 4.73 -0.85 10.08
CA SER A 313 6.19 -0.77 10.07
C SER A 313 6.77 -1.73 9.04
N GLY A 314 7.69 -1.27 8.21
CA GLY A 314 8.37 -2.11 7.22
C GLY A 314 9.14 -3.27 7.85
N SER A 315 9.81 -3.01 8.97
CA SER A 315 10.50 -4.04 9.77
C SER A 315 9.51 -5.01 10.41
N GLY A 316 8.38 -4.50 10.92
CA GLY A 316 7.31 -5.31 11.51
C GLY A 316 6.70 -6.27 10.51
N PHE A 317 6.44 -5.82 9.28
CA PHE A 317 5.98 -6.67 8.19
C PHE A 317 7.01 -7.75 7.84
N ILE A 318 8.29 -7.41 7.73
CA ILE A 318 9.36 -8.36 7.40
C ILE A 318 9.44 -9.47 8.45
N GLU A 319 9.45 -9.12 9.73
CA GLU A 319 9.50 -10.11 10.82
C GLU A 319 8.20 -10.93 10.89
N TYR A 320 7.06 -10.34 10.59
CA TYR A 320 5.79 -11.06 10.49
C TYR A 320 5.83 -12.13 9.39
N ILE A 321 6.37 -11.82 8.21
CA ILE A 321 6.53 -12.78 7.12
C ILE A 321 7.53 -13.89 7.49
N LYS A 322 8.70 -13.53 8.02
CA LYS A 322 9.73 -14.50 8.44
C LYS A 322 9.22 -15.45 9.53
N GLY A 323 8.43 -14.93 10.46
CA GLY A 323 7.78 -15.69 11.52
C GLY A 323 6.60 -16.55 11.05
N GLY A 324 6.41 -16.76 9.74
CA GLY A 324 5.31 -17.57 9.22
C GLY A 324 3.94 -16.96 9.46
N LYS A 325 3.85 -15.62 9.47
CA LYS A 325 2.62 -14.84 9.67
C LYS A 325 1.96 -15.04 11.03
N GLN A 326 2.76 -15.39 12.03
CA GLN A 326 2.35 -15.46 13.43
C GLN A 326 2.40 -14.09 14.10
N ALA A 327 1.66 -13.94 15.20
CA ALA A 327 1.70 -12.71 15.99
C ALA A 327 3.12 -12.43 16.50
N LEU A 328 3.54 -11.17 16.42
CA LEU A 328 4.87 -10.75 16.87
C LEU A 328 4.95 -10.76 18.40
N SER A 329 6.04 -11.31 18.94
CA SER A 329 6.33 -11.28 20.38
C SER A 329 6.83 -9.90 20.86
N SER A 330 7.48 -9.14 19.98
CA SER A 330 7.96 -7.78 20.21
C SER A 330 7.87 -6.95 18.92
N ALA A 331 7.64 -5.64 19.05
CA ALA A 331 7.61 -4.74 17.91
C ALA A 331 9.05 -4.39 17.49
N PRO A 332 9.46 -4.64 16.23
CA PRO A 332 10.77 -4.23 15.75
C PRO A 332 10.90 -2.70 15.64
N ASP A 333 12.12 -2.22 15.42
CA ASP A 333 12.41 -0.79 15.21
C ASP A 333 11.52 -0.19 14.13
N LEU A 334 10.95 0.98 14.38
CA LEU A 334 10.07 1.64 13.42
C LEU A 334 10.80 1.93 12.11
N ALA A 335 10.27 1.40 11.02
CA ALA A 335 10.75 1.67 9.67
C ALA A 335 9.57 1.98 8.76
N LYS A 336 9.74 2.90 7.82
CA LYS A 336 8.74 3.14 6.77
C LYS A 336 8.51 1.85 5.97
N ILE A 337 7.34 1.73 5.36
CA ILE A 337 7.08 0.69 4.36
C ILE A 337 7.84 1.11 3.10
N ALA A 338 9.03 0.55 2.91
CA ALA A 338 9.95 0.95 1.85
C ALA A 338 10.10 -0.16 0.80
N CYS A 339 10.99 0.03 -0.19
CA CYS A 339 11.23 -0.93 -1.27
C CYS A 339 11.49 -2.35 -0.72
N ALA A 340 12.38 -2.45 0.27
CA ALA A 340 12.76 -3.71 0.90
C ALA A 340 11.66 -4.33 1.79
N THR A 341 10.57 -3.60 2.08
CA THR A 341 9.39 -4.17 2.74
C THR A 341 8.62 -5.09 1.79
N CYS A 342 8.52 -4.73 0.51
CA CYS A 342 7.82 -5.54 -0.50
C CYS A 342 8.76 -6.54 -1.18
N HIS A 343 9.99 -6.12 -1.48
CA HIS A 343 10.99 -6.88 -2.21
C HIS A 343 12.06 -7.45 -1.27
N ASP A 344 12.38 -8.74 -1.41
CA ASP A 344 13.53 -9.34 -0.75
C ASP A 344 14.77 -9.25 -1.67
N PRO A 345 15.76 -8.40 -1.35
CA PRO A 345 16.96 -8.29 -2.18
C PRO A 345 17.79 -9.60 -2.22
N HIS A 346 17.51 -10.56 -1.34
CA HIS A 346 18.24 -11.82 -1.22
C HIS A 346 17.47 -13.04 -1.73
N ASP A 347 16.20 -12.91 -2.13
CA ASP A 347 15.38 -14.07 -2.49
C ASP A 347 14.60 -13.85 -3.79
N ALA A 348 14.76 -14.78 -4.73
CA ALA A 348 14.09 -14.79 -6.03
C ALA A 348 13.00 -15.86 -6.15
N THR A 349 12.55 -16.42 -5.02
CA THR A 349 11.50 -17.45 -4.98
C THR A 349 10.20 -16.98 -5.61
N ASN A 350 9.83 -15.71 -5.39
CA ASN A 350 8.67 -15.10 -6.04
C ASN A 350 9.10 -14.16 -7.16
N GLU A 351 8.22 -13.98 -8.14
CA GLU A 351 8.39 -12.99 -9.21
C GLU A 351 8.67 -11.61 -8.61
N HIS A 352 9.50 -10.81 -9.29
CA HIS A 352 9.97 -9.50 -8.84
C HIS A 352 10.60 -9.50 -7.44
N GLN A 353 11.05 -10.68 -6.95
CA GLN A 353 11.59 -10.84 -5.61
C GLN A 353 10.61 -10.43 -4.50
N LEU A 354 9.29 -10.59 -4.69
CA LEU A 354 8.32 -10.26 -3.66
C LEU A 354 8.47 -11.16 -2.43
N ARG A 355 8.31 -10.62 -1.22
CA ARG A 355 8.47 -11.40 0.02
C ARG A 355 7.44 -12.50 0.20
N THR A 356 6.22 -12.27 -0.28
CA THR A 356 5.14 -13.24 -0.15
C THR A 356 4.08 -13.00 -1.23
N VAL A 357 3.47 -14.09 -1.69
CA VAL A 357 2.25 -14.08 -2.50
C VAL A 357 1.14 -14.89 -1.83
N SER A 358 1.29 -15.27 -0.56
CA SER A 358 0.22 -15.87 0.21
C SER A 358 -0.50 -14.82 1.04
N VAL A 359 -1.76 -15.08 1.41
CA VAL A 359 -2.52 -14.23 2.33
C VAL A 359 -3.67 -15.05 2.93
N THR A 360 -4.02 -14.73 4.16
CA THR A 360 -5.24 -15.20 4.83
C THR A 360 -5.98 -13.98 5.37
N LEU A 361 -7.27 -13.87 5.02
CA LEU A 361 -8.15 -12.79 5.46
C LEU A 361 -8.60 -13.00 6.91
N GLY A 362 -9.18 -11.96 7.52
CA GLY A 362 -9.65 -12.01 8.91
C GLY A 362 -10.68 -13.10 9.19
N ASN A 363 -11.45 -13.53 8.18
CA ASN A 363 -12.39 -14.65 8.27
C ASN A 363 -11.78 -16.04 8.07
N GLY A 364 -10.46 -16.14 7.86
CA GLY A 364 -9.76 -17.39 7.56
C GLY A 364 -9.73 -17.77 6.07
N TYR A 365 -10.37 -16.99 5.20
CA TYR A 365 -10.32 -17.24 3.76
C TYR A 365 -8.92 -16.98 3.20
N SER A 366 -8.38 -17.94 2.44
CA SER A 366 -7.08 -17.83 1.77
C SER A 366 -7.28 -17.88 0.25
N PRO A 367 -7.23 -16.74 -0.47
CA PRO A 367 -7.48 -16.71 -1.90
C PRO A 367 -6.39 -17.43 -2.72
N THR A 368 -6.83 -18.17 -3.73
CA THR A 368 -5.96 -18.77 -4.76
C THR A 368 -5.73 -17.84 -5.96
N ILE A 369 -6.53 -16.78 -6.08
CA ILE A 369 -6.50 -15.77 -7.15
C ILE A 369 -5.82 -14.47 -6.69
N GLY A 370 -5.46 -13.59 -7.64
CA GLY A 370 -4.90 -12.27 -7.37
C GLY A 370 -3.37 -12.16 -7.47
N GLY A 371 -2.69 -13.19 -8.00
CA GLY A 371 -1.31 -13.12 -8.46
C GLY A 371 -0.34 -12.48 -7.46
N THR A 372 0.43 -11.50 -7.93
CA THR A 372 1.38 -10.70 -7.12
C THR A 372 0.67 -9.71 -6.19
N GLY A 373 -0.55 -9.26 -6.51
CA GLY A 373 -1.34 -8.36 -5.65
C GLY A 373 -1.75 -8.96 -4.30
N ARG A 374 -1.62 -10.28 -4.12
CA ARG A 374 -1.75 -10.91 -2.80
C ARG A 374 -0.75 -10.39 -1.77
N LEU A 375 0.37 -9.80 -2.20
CA LEU A 375 1.26 -9.06 -1.30
C LEU A 375 0.50 -7.92 -0.61
N CYS A 376 -0.17 -7.05 -1.37
CA CYS A 376 -0.94 -5.90 -0.88
C CYS A 376 -2.01 -6.32 0.14
N MET A 377 -2.68 -7.45 -0.13
CA MET A 377 -3.74 -8.00 0.71
C MET A 377 -3.26 -8.41 2.12
N ASN A 378 -1.95 -8.55 2.36
CA ASN A 378 -1.47 -8.85 3.71
C ASN A 378 -1.68 -7.69 4.69
N CYS A 379 -1.77 -6.45 4.19
CA CYS A 379 -2.01 -5.25 5.00
C CYS A 379 -3.39 -4.64 4.72
N HIS A 380 -3.83 -4.65 3.46
CA HIS A 380 -5.12 -4.09 3.03
C HIS A 380 -6.26 -5.10 3.16
N LYS A 381 -6.51 -5.54 4.40
CA LYS A 381 -7.61 -6.45 4.76
C LYS A 381 -8.20 -6.09 6.11
N SER A 382 -9.44 -6.50 6.33
CA SER A 382 -10.10 -6.49 7.64
C SER A 382 -9.30 -7.32 8.66
N ARG A 383 -9.14 -6.79 9.88
CA ARG A 383 -8.33 -7.43 10.94
C ARG A 383 -9.02 -8.61 11.61
N ARG A 384 -10.34 -8.73 11.46
CA ARG A 384 -11.21 -9.64 12.23
C ARG A 384 -12.20 -10.34 11.31
N ASN A 385 -12.71 -11.48 11.76
CA ASN A 385 -13.87 -12.14 11.16
C ASN A 385 -15.13 -11.32 11.49
N ALA A 386 -15.82 -10.82 10.47
CA ALA A 386 -17.01 -10.00 10.63
C ALA A 386 -18.15 -10.71 11.37
N ALA A 387 -18.37 -12.00 11.09
CA ALA A 387 -19.45 -12.75 11.72
C ALA A 387 -19.22 -12.87 13.22
N THR A 388 -18.06 -13.37 13.66
CA THR A 388 -17.79 -13.52 15.10
C THR A 388 -17.71 -12.17 15.81
N TYR A 389 -17.13 -11.15 15.16
CA TYR A 389 -16.99 -9.81 15.73
C TYR A 389 -18.34 -9.10 15.93
N THR A 390 -19.24 -9.23 14.96
CA THR A 390 -20.56 -8.59 15.01
C THR A 390 -21.59 -9.41 15.77
N ASP A 391 -21.45 -10.74 15.82
CA ASP A 391 -22.28 -11.61 16.66
C ASP A 391 -22.07 -11.33 18.15
N ASP A 392 -20.85 -10.98 18.54
CA ASP A 392 -20.46 -10.61 19.90
C ASP A 392 -20.30 -9.09 20.07
N TYR A 393 -21.13 -8.28 19.39
CA TYR A 393 -20.94 -6.83 19.33
C TYR A 393 -20.93 -6.13 20.70
N LEU A 394 -21.70 -6.62 21.69
CA LEU A 394 -21.76 -6.03 23.04
C LEU A 394 -20.40 -6.04 23.76
N ASN A 395 -19.60 -7.10 23.57
CA ASN A 395 -18.25 -7.18 24.11
C ASN A 395 -17.21 -6.44 23.25
N ASN A 396 -17.62 -5.96 22.08
CA ASN A 396 -16.77 -5.37 21.07
C ASN A 396 -17.07 -3.87 20.82
N LEU A 397 -17.98 -3.27 21.59
CA LEU A 397 -18.34 -1.85 21.55
C LEU A 397 -17.08 -0.99 21.66
N SER A 398 -16.94 -0.04 20.75
CA SER A 398 -15.75 0.80 20.65
C SER A 398 -16.00 2.00 19.74
N SER A 399 -15.31 3.10 20.01
CA SER A 399 -15.16 4.20 19.04
C SER A 399 -14.44 3.78 17.75
N HIS A 400 -13.87 2.58 17.70
CA HIS A 400 -13.19 1.98 16.54
C HIS A 400 -13.85 0.68 16.09
N TYR A 401 -15.14 0.52 16.36
CA TYR A 401 -15.91 -0.62 15.88
C TYR A 401 -15.86 -0.69 14.35
N GLY A 402 -15.68 -1.89 13.78
CA GLY A 402 -15.68 -2.10 12.33
C GLY A 402 -14.57 -3.03 11.83
N PRO A 403 -14.43 -3.19 10.50
CA PRO A 403 -13.37 -3.97 9.86
C PRO A 403 -11.94 -3.49 10.14
N HIS A 404 -11.78 -2.23 10.56
CA HIS A 404 -10.55 -1.41 10.49
C HIS A 404 -10.40 -0.71 9.13
N HIS A 405 -9.60 0.36 9.10
CA HIS A 405 -9.25 1.05 7.87
C HIS A 405 -8.51 0.09 6.93
N GLY A 406 -8.98 -0.04 5.71
CA GLY A 406 -8.35 -0.84 4.67
C GLY A 406 -8.92 -2.25 4.37
N PRO A 407 -10.26 -2.45 4.25
CA PRO A 407 -10.85 -3.75 3.90
C PRO A 407 -10.79 -4.08 2.39
N GLN A 408 -9.82 -3.54 1.63
CA GLN A 408 -9.84 -3.63 0.16
C GLN A 408 -9.77 -5.07 -0.36
N ALA A 409 -8.98 -5.95 0.26
CA ALA A 409 -8.91 -7.36 -0.12
C ALA A 409 -10.27 -8.06 0.09
N ASP A 410 -10.91 -7.83 1.24
CA ASP A 410 -12.21 -8.38 1.58
C ASP A 410 -13.28 -7.88 0.58
N MET A 411 -13.26 -6.59 0.23
CA MET A 411 -14.17 -6.01 -0.78
C MET A 411 -13.97 -6.62 -2.18
N LEU A 412 -12.73 -6.58 -2.69
CA LEU A 412 -12.40 -7.11 -4.02
C LEU A 412 -12.79 -8.59 -4.16
N LEU A 413 -12.55 -9.38 -3.12
CA LEU A 413 -12.84 -10.81 -3.12
C LEU A 413 -14.30 -11.15 -2.77
N GLY A 414 -15.10 -10.15 -2.37
CA GLY A 414 -16.47 -10.37 -1.89
C GLY A 414 -16.51 -11.29 -0.68
N GLN A 415 -15.73 -10.96 0.35
CA GLN A 415 -15.52 -11.74 1.55
C GLN A 415 -15.74 -10.89 2.80
N ASN A 416 -15.95 -11.57 3.93
CA ASN A 416 -15.89 -10.95 5.27
C ASN A 416 -16.81 -9.72 5.48
N GLY A 417 -17.92 -9.64 4.73
CA GLY A 417 -19.04 -8.76 5.03
C GLY A 417 -20.17 -9.52 5.71
N VAL A 418 -21.08 -8.83 6.40
CA VAL A 418 -22.25 -9.45 7.01
C VAL A 418 -23.36 -9.59 5.97
N THR A 419 -23.56 -10.80 5.43
CA THR A 419 -24.54 -11.02 4.36
C THR A 419 -25.97 -11.25 4.84
N PHE A 420 -26.17 -11.37 6.16
CA PHE A 420 -27.44 -11.74 6.78
C PHE A 420 -28.03 -13.07 6.26
N GLY A 421 -27.15 -14.02 5.89
CA GLY A 421 -27.53 -15.33 5.35
C GLY A 421 -27.81 -15.34 3.84
N LEU A 422 -27.66 -14.21 3.16
CA LEU A 422 -27.85 -14.11 1.72
C LEU A 422 -26.58 -14.52 0.95
N ASN A 423 -26.77 -15.11 -0.23
CA ASN A 423 -25.71 -15.30 -1.21
C ASN A 423 -25.64 -14.06 -2.10
N LEU A 424 -24.64 -13.21 -1.86
CA LEU A 424 -24.48 -11.97 -2.62
C LEU A 424 -23.52 -12.18 -3.81
N PRO A 425 -23.81 -11.58 -4.98
CA PRO A 425 -22.96 -11.70 -6.16
C PRO A 425 -21.63 -10.95 -6.00
N SER A 426 -20.64 -11.33 -6.82
CA SER A 426 -19.38 -10.60 -6.98
C SER A 426 -19.15 -10.26 -8.44
N SER A 427 -18.45 -9.15 -8.68
CA SER A 427 -18.17 -8.62 -10.01
C SER A 427 -16.95 -9.28 -10.64
N ALA A 428 -16.82 -9.11 -11.95
CA ALA A 428 -15.74 -9.70 -12.73
C ALA A 428 -14.34 -9.29 -12.25
N HIS A 429 -14.15 -8.10 -11.65
CA HIS A 429 -12.85 -7.63 -11.15
C HIS A 429 -12.14 -8.65 -10.24
N LYS A 430 -12.90 -9.41 -9.43
CA LYS A 430 -12.37 -10.47 -8.56
C LYS A 430 -11.51 -11.50 -9.31
N GLY A 431 -11.87 -11.83 -10.54
CA GLY A 431 -11.22 -12.88 -11.35
C GLY A 431 -10.62 -12.41 -12.67
N ALA A 432 -11.00 -11.23 -13.17
CA ALA A 432 -10.50 -10.66 -14.42
C ALA A 432 -9.11 -10.03 -14.27
N ALA A 433 -8.78 -9.50 -13.09
CA ALA A 433 -7.45 -8.97 -12.78
C ALA A 433 -6.56 -10.10 -12.26
N THR A 434 -5.62 -10.58 -13.09
CA THR A 434 -4.73 -11.70 -12.76
C THR A 434 -3.88 -11.40 -11.52
N ASN A 435 -3.38 -10.16 -11.40
CA ASN A 435 -2.60 -9.68 -10.27
C ASN A 435 -3.39 -8.75 -9.34
N ALA A 436 -4.73 -8.77 -9.42
CA ALA A 436 -5.62 -8.00 -8.57
C ALA A 436 -5.22 -6.51 -8.48
N CYS A 437 -4.75 -6.07 -7.31
CA CYS A 437 -4.40 -4.67 -7.02
C CYS A 437 -3.36 -4.11 -8.00
N VAL A 438 -2.38 -4.93 -8.39
CA VAL A 438 -1.23 -4.52 -9.22
C VAL A 438 -1.66 -4.12 -10.62
N ASP A 439 -2.63 -4.84 -11.21
CA ASP A 439 -3.09 -4.58 -12.59
C ASP A 439 -3.75 -3.20 -12.75
N CYS A 440 -4.21 -2.58 -11.66
CA CYS A 440 -4.81 -1.26 -11.66
C CYS A 440 -3.90 -0.20 -11.03
N HIS A 441 -3.47 -0.42 -9.78
CA HIS A 441 -2.73 0.57 -8.99
C HIS A 441 -1.28 0.71 -9.43
N MET A 442 -0.73 -0.33 -10.07
CA MET A 442 0.63 -0.32 -10.61
C MET A 442 0.64 -0.37 -12.13
N ALA A 443 -0.47 -0.04 -12.79
CA ALA A 443 -0.53 0.01 -14.25
C ALA A 443 0.45 1.08 -14.78
N PRO A 444 1.17 0.80 -15.89
CA PRO A 444 2.03 1.78 -16.53
C PRO A 444 1.20 2.96 -17.06
N ASN A 445 1.81 4.13 -17.15
CA ASN A 445 1.17 5.34 -17.66
C ASN A 445 1.95 5.96 -18.83
N SER A 446 1.22 6.53 -19.79
CA SER A 446 1.76 7.09 -21.05
C SER A 446 2.11 8.59 -20.98
N VAL A 447 2.03 9.21 -19.80
CA VAL A 447 2.25 10.65 -19.51
C VAL A 447 3.15 10.78 -18.27
N PRO A 448 3.82 11.93 -17.99
CA PRO A 448 5.10 11.95 -17.28
C PRO A 448 5.04 11.20 -15.95
N VAL A 449 6.06 10.35 -15.80
CA VAL A 449 5.99 9.00 -15.27
C VAL A 449 5.92 8.91 -13.74
N THR A 450 5.57 10.00 -13.05
CA THR A 450 5.95 10.19 -11.64
C THR A 450 4.81 10.36 -10.64
N LEU A 451 3.55 10.57 -11.08
CA LEU A 451 2.49 11.05 -10.17
C LEU A 451 1.33 10.07 -9.88
N VAL A 452 1.10 9.08 -10.75
CA VAL A 452 0.02 8.08 -10.61
C VAL A 452 0.45 6.72 -11.17
N GLY A 453 -0.25 5.66 -10.74
CA GLY A 453 0.08 4.28 -11.12
C GLY A 453 1.44 3.83 -10.60
N GLU A 454 1.95 2.73 -11.14
CA GLU A 454 3.29 2.20 -10.83
C GLU A 454 3.60 2.21 -9.31
N HIS A 455 4.76 2.70 -8.86
CA HIS A 455 5.15 2.72 -7.44
C HIS A 455 4.58 3.92 -6.65
N THR A 456 3.73 4.75 -7.28
CA THR A 456 2.94 5.75 -6.54
C THR A 456 1.70 5.12 -5.91
N PHE A 457 1.19 4.04 -6.52
CA PHE A 457 -0.07 3.35 -6.22
C PHE A 457 -1.34 4.22 -6.34
N ASN A 458 -1.20 5.47 -6.77
CA ASN A 458 -2.27 6.44 -6.82
C ASN A 458 -3.15 6.25 -8.06
N MET A 459 -4.47 6.30 -7.86
CA MET A 459 -5.45 6.28 -8.96
C MET A 459 -5.96 7.66 -9.34
N LYS A 460 -5.46 8.72 -8.69
CA LYS A 460 -5.79 10.12 -9.00
C LYS A 460 -4.53 10.96 -9.03
N PHE A 461 -4.42 11.83 -10.02
CA PHE A 461 -3.36 12.82 -10.11
C PHE A 461 -3.50 13.86 -8.99
N PRO A 462 -2.43 14.59 -8.63
CA PRO A 462 -2.49 15.66 -7.62
C PRO A 462 -3.51 16.77 -7.93
N ASP A 463 -3.87 16.98 -9.20
CA ASP A 463 -4.90 17.92 -9.62
C ASP A 463 -6.35 17.38 -9.51
N GLY A 464 -6.50 16.13 -9.06
CA GLY A 464 -7.78 15.44 -8.89
C GLY A 464 -8.25 14.64 -10.11
N THR A 465 -7.52 14.67 -11.23
CA THR A 465 -7.85 13.90 -12.44
C THR A 465 -7.73 12.40 -12.17
N ASP A 466 -8.67 11.59 -12.69
CA ASP A 466 -8.67 10.14 -12.51
C ASP A 466 -7.68 9.45 -13.46
N ASN A 467 -6.94 8.46 -12.96
CA ASN A 467 -6.09 7.59 -13.77
C ASN A 467 -6.91 6.48 -14.44
N VAL A 468 -7.83 6.87 -15.31
CA VAL A 468 -8.65 5.95 -16.11
C VAL A 468 -7.83 5.16 -17.15
N GLY A 469 -6.60 5.58 -17.42
CA GLY A 469 -5.66 4.89 -18.30
C GLY A 469 -5.38 3.46 -17.85
N ALA A 470 -5.31 3.21 -16.54
CA ALA A 470 -5.14 1.88 -15.96
C ALA A 470 -6.23 0.87 -16.40
N CYS A 471 -7.45 1.35 -16.66
CA CYS A 471 -8.57 0.51 -17.09
C CYS A 471 -8.54 0.21 -18.60
N ALA A 472 -8.08 1.16 -19.40
CA ALA A 472 -8.05 1.05 -20.85
C ALA A 472 -6.79 0.33 -21.37
N GLN A 473 -5.63 0.62 -20.78
CA GLN A 473 -4.33 0.09 -21.19
C GLN A 473 -4.13 -1.37 -20.78
N SER A 474 -4.81 -1.82 -19.72
CA SER A 474 -4.86 -3.23 -19.32
C SER A 474 -5.66 -4.11 -20.29
N GLY A 475 -6.31 -3.52 -21.31
CA GLY A 475 -7.12 -4.25 -22.29
C GLY A 475 -8.46 -4.76 -21.76
N CYS A 476 -8.79 -4.49 -20.49
CA CYS A 476 -10.02 -4.94 -19.85
C CYS A 476 -11.24 -4.11 -20.28
N HIS A 477 -11.06 -2.81 -20.54
CA HIS A 477 -12.14 -1.92 -20.98
C HIS A 477 -11.78 -1.17 -22.27
N ALA A 478 -12.54 -1.41 -23.35
CA ALA A 478 -12.28 -0.78 -24.65
C ALA A 478 -12.40 0.76 -24.64
N SER A 479 -13.22 1.34 -23.74
CA SER A 479 -13.29 2.78 -23.49
C SER A 479 -13.87 3.07 -22.11
N PHE A 480 -13.09 3.73 -21.26
CA PHE A 480 -13.49 4.05 -19.88
C PHE A 480 -13.99 5.51 -19.71
N GLY A 481 -13.88 6.39 -20.70
CA GLY A 481 -14.19 7.81 -20.51
C GLY A 481 -13.10 8.52 -19.73
N THR A 482 -13.42 9.63 -19.03
CA THR A 482 -12.43 10.51 -18.38
C THR A 482 -12.46 10.47 -16.85
N LYS A 483 -13.52 9.92 -16.23
CA LYS A 483 -13.66 9.81 -14.77
C LYS A 483 -14.21 8.45 -14.35
N PHE A 484 -13.84 7.99 -13.15
CA PHE A 484 -14.42 6.82 -12.49
C PHE A 484 -15.91 7.03 -12.20
N SER A 485 -16.30 8.25 -11.83
CA SER A 485 -17.68 8.62 -11.52
C SER A 485 -18.64 8.56 -12.70
N ASP A 486 -18.14 8.44 -13.94
CA ASP A 486 -18.99 8.45 -15.14
C ASP A 486 -19.49 7.03 -15.49
N LYS A 487 -18.90 6.00 -14.88
CA LYS A 487 -19.22 4.60 -15.22
C LYS A 487 -20.43 4.10 -14.47
N LYS A 488 -21.50 3.86 -15.21
CA LYS A 488 -22.73 3.25 -14.70
C LYS A 488 -22.56 1.76 -14.47
N PHE A 489 -23.14 1.28 -13.37
CA PHE A 489 -23.31 -0.13 -13.09
C PHE A 489 -24.80 -0.43 -13.11
N TYR A 490 -25.20 -1.46 -13.86
CA TYR A 490 -26.61 -1.79 -14.04
C TYR A 490 -26.99 -3.01 -13.21
N VAL A 491 -28.03 -2.87 -12.39
CA VAL A 491 -28.70 -3.95 -11.70
C VAL A 491 -30.12 -4.02 -12.22
N ASN A 492 -30.52 -5.17 -12.77
CA ASN A 492 -31.87 -5.37 -13.35
C ASN A 492 -32.24 -4.32 -14.43
N GLY A 493 -31.27 -3.86 -15.21
CA GLY A 493 -31.46 -2.85 -16.26
C GLY A 493 -31.59 -1.41 -15.76
N SER A 494 -31.58 -1.18 -14.45
CA SER A 494 -31.50 0.15 -13.84
C SER A 494 -30.08 0.47 -13.39
N ALA A 495 -29.66 1.72 -13.55
CA ALA A 495 -28.44 2.23 -12.94
C ALA A 495 -28.71 3.15 -11.75
N ASP A 496 -29.98 3.47 -11.45
CA ASP A 496 -30.43 4.12 -10.22
C ASP A 496 -30.45 3.06 -9.10
N LEU A 497 -29.35 2.98 -8.34
CA LEU A 497 -29.14 1.97 -7.31
C LEU A 497 -29.61 2.48 -5.94
N ASP A 498 -29.47 3.77 -5.67
CA ASP A 498 -29.91 4.40 -4.41
C ASP A 498 -31.42 4.69 -4.35
N GLN A 499 -32.10 4.60 -5.50
CA GLN A 499 -33.54 4.81 -5.71
C GLN A 499 -33.95 6.27 -5.52
N ASN A 500 -33.10 7.21 -5.90
CA ASN A 500 -33.39 8.64 -5.87
C ASN A 500 -34.16 9.15 -7.11
N GLY A 501 -34.35 8.30 -8.12
CA GLY A 501 -35.05 8.60 -9.37
C GLY A 501 -34.14 9.10 -10.50
N THR A 502 -32.84 9.21 -10.25
CA THR A 502 -31.80 9.56 -11.23
C THR A 502 -30.87 8.38 -11.39
N ALA A 503 -30.33 8.18 -12.60
CA ALA A 503 -29.35 7.13 -12.85
C ALA A 503 -27.98 7.78 -13.08
N GLU A 504 -27.10 7.67 -12.11
CA GLU A 504 -25.75 8.23 -12.09
C GLU A 504 -24.68 7.15 -12.35
N GLY A 505 -23.41 7.52 -12.26
CA GLY A 505 -22.33 6.55 -12.28
C GLY A 505 -22.15 5.89 -10.91
N LEU A 506 -21.56 4.70 -10.92
CA LEU A 506 -21.44 3.77 -9.80
C LEU A 506 -20.99 4.44 -8.50
N GLN A 507 -19.95 5.28 -8.54
CA GLN A 507 -19.42 5.88 -7.31
C GLN A 507 -20.43 6.83 -6.65
N ILE A 508 -21.23 7.54 -7.44
CA ILE A 508 -22.30 8.42 -6.95
C ILE A 508 -23.43 7.58 -6.36
N GLU A 509 -23.83 6.53 -7.07
CA GLU A 509 -24.87 5.59 -6.64
C GLU A 509 -24.52 4.86 -5.33
N ILE A 510 -23.27 4.41 -5.19
CA ILE A 510 -22.80 3.78 -3.96
C ILE A 510 -22.73 4.79 -2.81
N GLN A 511 -22.34 6.05 -3.08
CA GLN A 511 -22.40 7.11 -2.06
C GLN A 511 -23.85 7.38 -1.63
N GLY A 512 -24.81 7.42 -2.57
CA GLY A 512 -26.22 7.57 -2.25
C GLY A 512 -26.77 6.43 -1.39
N LEU A 513 -26.36 5.18 -1.67
CA LEU A 513 -26.68 4.03 -0.82
C LEU A 513 -26.05 4.10 0.57
N LEU A 514 -24.81 4.56 0.68
CA LEU A 514 -24.16 4.82 1.97
C LEU A 514 -24.92 5.87 2.77
N ASP A 515 -25.35 6.97 2.13
CA ASP A 515 -26.13 8.04 2.76
C ASP A 515 -27.52 7.54 3.19
N ARG A 516 -28.14 6.66 2.39
CA ARG A 516 -29.42 6.03 2.73
C ARG A 516 -29.27 5.11 3.93
N LEU A 517 -28.24 4.27 3.96
CA LEU A 517 -27.96 3.41 5.12
C LEU A 517 -27.58 4.22 6.36
N ALA A 518 -26.79 5.29 6.21
CA ALA A 518 -26.42 6.19 7.30
C ALA A 518 -27.66 6.75 8.03
N LYS A 519 -28.71 7.13 7.29
CA LYS A 519 -29.97 7.61 7.88
C LYS A 519 -30.71 6.57 8.73
N LEU A 520 -30.38 5.28 8.57
CA LEU A 520 -30.94 4.17 9.35
C LEU A 520 -30.05 3.78 10.53
N LEU A 521 -28.81 4.28 10.56
CA LEU A 521 -27.84 4.06 11.63
C LEU A 521 -27.87 5.24 12.61
N PRO A 522 -27.37 5.07 13.84
CA PRO A 522 -27.23 6.17 14.78
C PRO A 522 -26.29 7.26 14.24
N PRO A 523 -26.61 8.56 14.41
CA PRO A 523 -27.88 9.09 14.84
C PRO A 523 -28.91 9.00 13.69
N VAL A 524 -30.05 8.34 13.97
CA VAL A 524 -31.08 8.05 12.96
C VAL A 524 -31.59 9.34 12.32
N GLY A 525 -31.72 9.32 10.99
CA GLY A 525 -32.12 10.47 10.17
C GLY A 525 -30.97 11.36 9.70
N SER A 526 -29.72 11.08 10.09
CA SER A 526 -28.53 11.80 9.64
C SER A 526 -27.77 11.07 8.54
N THR A 527 -27.03 11.80 7.69
CA THR A 527 -26.02 11.20 6.81
C THR A 527 -24.66 11.02 7.48
N THR A 528 -24.50 11.52 8.71
CA THR A 528 -23.37 11.19 9.59
C THR A 528 -23.68 9.92 10.36
N VAL A 529 -22.69 9.09 10.65
CA VAL A 529 -22.88 7.86 11.45
C VAL A 529 -22.02 7.93 12.71
N ASP A 530 -22.65 7.71 13.86
CA ASP A 530 -22.01 7.60 15.16
C ASP A 530 -21.33 6.22 15.31
N PRO A 531 -20.17 6.15 15.99
CA PRO A 531 -19.54 4.87 16.29
C PRO A 531 -20.44 3.95 17.11
N ILE A 532 -20.33 2.64 16.88
CA ILE A 532 -21.02 1.62 17.67
C ILE A 532 -20.34 1.48 19.04
N ASN A 533 -20.80 2.30 19.99
CA ASN A 533 -20.31 2.35 21.37
C ASN A 533 -21.43 2.47 22.41
N ASP A 534 -22.63 2.02 22.05
CA ASP A 534 -23.83 2.07 22.89
C ASP A 534 -24.45 0.66 22.99
N SER A 535 -24.63 0.19 24.22
CA SER A 535 -25.19 -1.13 24.54
C SER A 535 -26.69 -1.25 24.31
N THR A 536 -27.39 -0.15 24.05
CA THR A 536 -28.82 -0.13 23.70
C THR A 536 -29.09 -0.45 22.24
N LEU A 537 -28.05 -0.42 21.38
CA LEU A 537 -28.16 -0.75 19.97
C LEU A 537 -28.42 -2.24 19.78
N THR A 538 -29.14 -2.60 18.71
CA THR A 538 -29.39 -4.00 18.38
C THR A 538 -28.21 -4.60 17.62
N LYS A 539 -28.08 -5.93 17.68
CA LYS A 539 -27.12 -6.69 16.86
C LYS A 539 -27.22 -6.37 15.37
N VAL A 540 -28.44 -6.23 14.85
CA VAL A 540 -28.67 -5.94 13.42
C VAL A 540 -28.14 -4.56 13.05
N VAL A 541 -28.29 -3.56 13.93
CA VAL A 541 -27.70 -2.23 13.74
C VAL A 541 -26.17 -2.30 13.71
N ALA A 542 -25.55 -3.03 14.63
CA ALA A 542 -24.09 -3.21 14.65
C ALA A 542 -23.57 -3.93 13.38
N GLN A 543 -24.31 -4.94 12.90
CA GLN A 543 -24.01 -5.65 11.66
C GLN A 543 -24.14 -4.76 10.42
N ALA A 544 -25.20 -3.97 10.33
CA ALA A 544 -25.42 -3.02 9.25
C ALA A 544 -24.37 -1.90 9.25
N PHE A 545 -23.99 -1.40 10.44
CA PHE A 545 -22.87 -0.47 10.58
C PHE A 545 -21.56 -1.07 10.09
N TYR A 546 -21.26 -2.33 10.43
CA TYR A 546 -20.02 -2.97 9.96
C TYR A 546 -19.93 -2.96 8.43
N ASN A 547 -21.03 -3.25 7.74
CA ASN A 547 -21.10 -3.20 6.28
C ASN A 547 -20.97 -1.79 5.72
N TRP A 548 -21.61 -0.80 6.36
CA TRP A 548 -21.45 0.62 6.01
C TRP A 548 -19.99 1.06 6.12
N ASP A 549 -19.34 0.73 7.25
CA ASP A 549 -17.93 1.06 7.50
C ASP A 549 -17.01 0.32 6.53
N MET A 550 -17.31 -0.94 6.20
CA MET A 550 -16.57 -1.71 5.21
C MET A 550 -16.56 -1.07 3.83
N VAL A 551 -17.72 -0.63 3.33
CA VAL A 551 -17.80 0.02 2.01
C VAL A 551 -17.20 1.44 2.05
N THR A 552 -17.34 2.13 3.18
CA THR A 552 -16.75 3.47 3.39
C THR A 552 -15.21 3.40 3.43
N GLU A 553 -14.65 2.48 4.21
CA GLU A 553 -13.20 2.33 4.38
C GLU A 553 -12.50 1.61 3.23
N ASP A 554 -13.25 0.93 2.37
CA ASP A 554 -12.74 0.45 1.08
C ASP A 554 -12.30 1.62 0.18
N ARG A 555 -12.99 2.77 0.26
CA ARG A 555 -12.69 4.04 -0.43
C ARG A 555 -12.69 3.99 -1.96
N SER A 556 -13.07 2.86 -2.56
CA SER A 556 -13.24 2.76 -4.02
C SER A 556 -14.63 3.20 -4.48
N LEU A 557 -15.57 3.38 -3.54
CA LEU A 557 -17.00 3.61 -3.82
C LEU A 557 -17.55 2.55 -4.79
N GLY A 558 -17.24 1.29 -4.50
CA GLY A 558 -17.73 0.13 -5.24
C GLY A 558 -16.87 -0.29 -6.44
N ILE A 559 -15.86 0.48 -6.87
CA ILE A 559 -15.02 0.11 -8.02
C ILE A 559 -14.30 -1.24 -7.80
N HIS A 560 -13.85 -1.56 -6.58
CA HIS A 560 -13.23 -2.86 -6.31
C HIS A 560 -14.18 -4.04 -6.56
N ASN A 561 -15.47 -3.90 -6.23
CA ASN A 561 -16.47 -4.94 -6.47
C ASN A 561 -17.90 -4.36 -6.53
N PRO A 562 -18.34 -3.86 -7.70
CA PRO A 562 -19.61 -3.15 -7.83
C PRO A 562 -20.83 -3.91 -7.31
N ALA A 563 -21.01 -5.16 -7.77
CA ALA A 563 -22.10 -6.04 -7.39
C ALA A 563 -22.11 -6.34 -5.88
N TRP A 564 -20.95 -6.64 -5.30
CA TRP A 564 -20.86 -6.96 -3.88
C TRP A 564 -21.15 -5.74 -3.00
N ALA A 565 -20.53 -4.59 -3.30
CA ALA A 565 -20.74 -3.36 -2.55
C ALA A 565 -22.22 -2.94 -2.55
N TYR A 566 -22.85 -2.93 -3.73
CA TYR A 566 -24.29 -2.69 -3.88
C TYR A 566 -25.11 -3.68 -3.04
N SER A 567 -24.89 -4.99 -3.23
CA SER A 567 -25.69 -6.02 -2.56
C SER A 567 -25.53 -6.02 -1.04
N LEU A 568 -24.34 -5.67 -0.53
CA LEU A 568 -24.08 -5.58 0.91
C LEU A 568 -24.80 -4.39 1.56
N LEU A 569 -24.80 -3.23 0.90
CA LEU A 569 -25.55 -2.06 1.36
C LEU A 569 -27.06 -2.29 1.26
N ALA A 570 -27.53 -2.80 0.12
CA ALA A 570 -28.95 -3.11 -0.08
C ALA A 570 -29.47 -4.13 0.95
N ALA A 571 -28.70 -5.17 1.27
CA ALA A 571 -29.05 -6.13 2.30
C ALA A 571 -29.14 -5.49 3.69
N SER A 572 -28.20 -4.62 4.04
CA SER A 572 -28.19 -3.88 5.31
C SER A 572 -29.41 -2.95 5.43
N ILE A 573 -29.71 -2.19 4.38
CA ILE A 573 -30.88 -1.31 4.29
C ILE A 573 -32.16 -2.14 4.45
N GLY A 574 -32.33 -3.20 3.66
CA GLY A 574 -33.51 -4.06 3.75
C GLY A 574 -33.71 -4.68 5.13
N LYS A 575 -32.62 -4.95 5.86
CA LYS A 575 -32.64 -5.45 7.25
C LYS A 575 -33.10 -4.41 8.27
N LEU A 576 -32.77 -3.13 8.07
CA LEU A 576 -33.15 -2.05 8.97
C LEU A 576 -34.51 -1.42 8.64
N ASP A 577 -34.86 -1.31 7.35
CA ASP A 577 -36.15 -0.78 6.86
C ASP A 577 -37.32 -1.76 7.07
N GLY A 578 -37.08 -2.95 7.61
CA GLY A 578 -38.11 -3.96 7.82
C GLY A 578 -38.63 -4.61 6.53
N THR A 579 -38.00 -4.34 5.38
CA THR A 579 -38.25 -5.03 4.09
C THR A 579 -37.62 -6.43 4.08
N THR A 580 -37.54 -7.09 5.23
CA THR A 580 -36.92 -8.41 5.33
C THR A 580 -37.94 -9.49 5.06
N GLY A 581 -37.62 -10.31 4.08
CA GLY A 581 -37.97 -11.71 4.19
C GLY A 581 -37.82 -12.38 2.87
N ILE A 582 -36.64 -12.73 2.42
CA ILE A 582 -36.56 -13.82 1.45
C ILE A 582 -35.68 -14.88 2.08
N GLU A 583 -36.31 -15.96 2.52
CA GLU A 583 -35.63 -17.13 3.07
C GLU A 583 -35.57 -18.20 1.99
N LEU A 584 -34.36 -18.60 1.57
CA LEU A 584 -34.15 -19.79 0.74
C LEU A 584 -34.41 -21.04 1.60
N ILE A 585 -35.45 -21.79 1.29
CA ILE A 585 -35.90 -22.95 2.09
C ILE A 585 -35.43 -24.28 1.50
N ASN A 586 -35.16 -24.32 0.19
CA ASN A 586 -34.69 -25.53 -0.48
C ASN A 586 -33.91 -25.17 -1.77
N ASN A 587 -32.75 -25.81 -1.94
CA ASN A 587 -31.83 -25.64 -3.07
C ASN A 587 -32.00 -26.72 -4.16
N SER A 588 -33.00 -27.61 -4.05
CA SER A 588 -33.40 -28.48 -5.16
C SER A 588 -33.96 -27.63 -6.29
N ILE A 589 -33.40 -27.74 -7.50
CA ILE A 589 -33.83 -27.01 -8.69
C ILE A 589 -35.29 -27.36 -8.97
N PRO A 590 -36.24 -26.43 -8.82
CA PRO A 590 -37.64 -26.66 -9.17
C PRO A 590 -37.78 -26.80 -10.70
N ASP A 591 -38.71 -27.61 -11.18
CA ASP A 591 -38.93 -27.76 -12.64
C ASP A 591 -39.70 -26.57 -13.24
N THR A 592 -40.46 -25.84 -12.42
CA THR A 592 -41.36 -24.77 -12.87
C THR A 592 -41.42 -23.60 -11.89
N TYR A 593 -41.83 -22.43 -12.38
CA TYR A 593 -42.23 -21.29 -11.54
C TYR A 593 -43.48 -21.66 -10.72
N VAL A 594 -43.43 -21.46 -9.40
CA VAL A 594 -44.58 -21.72 -8.52
C VAL A 594 -44.78 -20.53 -7.58
N LEU A 595 -46.01 -20.05 -7.45
CA LEU A 595 -46.43 -19.12 -6.42
C LEU A 595 -47.45 -19.82 -5.52
N SER A 596 -47.08 -20.07 -4.26
CA SER A 596 -47.90 -20.81 -3.30
C SER A 596 -48.92 -19.89 -2.62
N GLN A 597 -49.99 -20.47 -2.09
CA GLN A 597 -50.93 -19.77 -1.22
C GLN A 597 -50.22 -19.24 0.03
N ASN A 598 -50.53 -18.02 0.44
CA ASN A 598 -49.95 -17.42 1.64
C ASN A 598 -50.47 -18.11 2.92
N TYR A 599 -49.64 -18.21 3.97
CA TYR A 599 -50.07 -18.77 5.26
C TYR A 599 -49.53 -17.97 6.47
N PRO A 600 -50.38 -17.58 7.43
CA PRO A 600 -51.83 -17.84 7.47
C PRO A 600 -52.61 -17.01 6.43
N ASN A 601 -53.83 -17.45 6.07
CA ASN A 601 -54.81 -16.69 5.29
C ASN A 601 -56.23 -17.07 5.78
N PRO A 602 -56.97 -16.19 6.48
CA PRO A 602 -56.63 -14.80 6.81
C PRO A 602 -55.41 -14.65 7.72
N PHE A 603 -54.76 -13.48 7.71
CA PHE A 603 -53.55 -13.18 8.50
C PHE A 603 -53.69 -11.92 9.36
N ASN A 604 -52.86 -11.77 10.40
CA ASN A 604 -52.88 -10.60 11.28
C ASN A 604 -51.53 -10.39 12.02
N PRO A 605 -50.80 -9.28 11.77
CA PRO A 605 -50.74 -8.51 10.53
C PRO A 605 -49.80 -9.15 9.50
N SER A 606 -49.21 -10.31 9.79
CA SER A 606 -48.18 -10.94 8.95
C SER A 606 -48.57 -12.29 8.35
N THR A 607 -48.08 -12.54 7.14
CA THR A 607 -48.26 -13.80 6.39
C THR A 607 -46.97 -14.21 5.69
N ARG A 608 -46.91 -15.47 5.25
CA ARG A 608 -45.76 -16.02 4.52
C ARG A 608 -46.16 -16.38 3.10
N ILE A 609 -45.44 -15.87 2.11
CA ILE A 609 -45.65 -16.09 0.68
C ILE A 609 -44.52 -16.96 0.17
N LYS A 610 -44.81 -18.22 -0.18
CA LYS A 610 -43.81 -19.14 -0.71
C LYS A 610 -43.81 -19.14 -2.24
N PHE A 611 -42.65 -19.14 -2.87
CA PHE A 611 -42.52 -19.26 -4.33
C PHE A 611 -41.27 -20.05 -4.73
N SER A 612 -41.25 -20.58 -5.95
CA SER A 612 -40.16 -21.36 -6.51
C SER A 612 -39.81 -20.85 -7.90
N ILE A 613 -38.53 -20.83 -8.24
CA ILE A 613 -38.03 -20.45 -9.57
C ILE A 613 -37.08 -21.52 -10.10
N PRO A 614 -37.22 -21.95 -11.37
CA PRO A 614 -36.48 -23.07 -11.93
C PRO A 614 -35.08 -22.70 -12.44
N GLU A 615 -34.82 -21.42 -12.66
CA GLU A 615 -33.57 -20.90 -13.19
C GLU A 615 -33.24 -19.55 -12.56
N GLN A 616 -31.99 -19.12 -12.70
CA GLN A 616 -31.59 -17.79 -12.24
C GLN A 616 -32.33 -16.72 -13.04
N THR A 617 -33.20 -15.98 -12.39
CA THR A 617 -34.05 -14.98 -13.05
C THR A 617 -34.35 -13.80 -12.13
N ASN A 618 -34.81 -12.69 -12.72
CA ASN A 618 -35.28 -11.55 -11.94
C ASN A 618 -36.69 -11.83 -11.45
N VAL A 619 -36.87 -11.84 -10.13
CA VAL A 619 -38.17 -12.10 -9.51
C VAL A 619 -38.75 -10.82 -8.98
N LYS A 620 -39.98 -10.50 -9.38
CA LYS A 620 -40.79 -9.46 -8.72
C LYS A 620 -41.96 -10.07 -7.96
N LEU A 621 -42.06 -9.77 -6.67
CA LEU A 621 -43.24 -10.10 -5.86
C LEU A 621 -43.94 -8.82 -5.46
N LEU A 622 -45.10 -8.57 -6.04
CA LEU A 622 -45.88 -7.34 -5.89
C LEU A 622 -47.18 -7.62 -5.14
N VAL A 623 -47.63 -6.68 -4.32
CA VAL A 623 -48.91 -6.71 -3.62
C VAL A 623 -49.82 -5.61 -4.16
N TYR A 624 -51.07 -5.96 -4.45
CA TYR A 624 -52.12 -5.08 -4.97
C TYR A 624 -53.31 -5.03 -4.02
N ASP A 625 -54.00 -3.90 -3.99
CA ASP A 625 -55.30 -3.78 -3.34
C ASP A 625 -56.45 -4.31 -4.23
N ILE A 626 -57.68 -4.28 -3.71
CA ILE A 626 -58.88 -4.73 -4.44
C ILE A 626 -59.18 -3.91 -5.71
N LEU A 627 -58.62 -2.71 -5.84
CA LEU A 627 -58.77 -1.85 -7.01
C LEU A 627 -57.65 -2.10 -8.04
N GLY A 628 -56.74 -3.04 -7.77
CA GLY A 628 -55.58 -3.34 -8.62
C GLY A 628 -54.46 -2.31 -8.51
N ARG A 629 -54.48 -1.43 -7.49
CA ARG A 629 -53.38 -0.49 -7.24
C ARG A 629 -52.26 -1.21 -6.51
N GLU A 630 -51.03 -0.98 -6.95
CA GLU A 630 -49.84 -1.50 -6.28
C GLU A 630 -49.72 -0.85 -4.90
N VAL A 631 -49.66 -1.69 -3.86
CA VAL A 631 -49.55 -1.29 -2.46
C VAL A 631 -48.10 -1.31 -2.03
N THR A 632 -47.38 -2.38 -2.38
CA THR A 632 -45.97 -2.53 -2.05
C THR A 632 -45.31 -3.58 -2.95
N GLN A 633 -44.00 -3.42 -3.14
CA GLN A 633 -43.13 -4.38 -3.80
C GLN A 633 -42.31 -5.10 -2.74
N LEU A 634 -42.55 -6.40 -2.58
CA LEU A 634 -41.91 -7.24 -1.56
C LEU A 634 -40.55 -7.74 -2.02
N VAL A 635 -40.45 -8.14 -3.30
CA VAL A 635 -39.22 -8.67 -3.91
C VAL A 635 -38.99 -7.99 -5.26
N ASN A 636 -37.75 -7.63 -5.56
CA ASN A 636 -37.30 -7.19 -6.89
C ASN A 636 -35.79 -7.39 -7.02
N GLN A 637 -35.35 -8.64 -7.15
CA GLN A 637 -33.94 -8.99 -7.22
C GLN A 637 -33.69 -10.25 -8.07
N VAL A 638 -32.46 -10.41 -8.55
CA VAL A 638 -32.02 -11.67 -9.18
C VAL A 638 -31.88 -12.75 -8.13
N MET A 639 -32.50 -13.89 -8.37
CA MET A 639 -32.50 -15.03 -7.47
C MET A 639 -32.09 -16.28 -8.23
N ASN A 640 -31.28 -17.14 -7.62
CA ASN A 640 -30.88 -18.43 -8.21
C ASN A 640 -32.05 -19.42 -8.23
N ALA A 641 -31.95 -20.48 -9.02
CA ALA A 641 -32.92 -21.57 -8.96
C ALA A 641 -33.10 -22.06 -7.52
N GLY A 642 -34.36 -22.18 -7.06
CA GLY A 642 -34.62 -22.54 -5.67
C GLY A 642 -36.05 -22.24 -5.22
N THR A 643 -36.34 -22.62 -3.97
CA THR A 643 -37.62 -22.33 -3.31
C THR A 643 -37.43 -21.36 -2.17
N TYR A 644 -38.27 -20.34 -2.14
CA TYR A 644 -38.15 -19.16 -1.29
C TYR A 644 -39.44 -18.92 -0.49
N THR A 645 -39.32 -18.34 0.70
CA THR A 645 -40.44 -17.80 1.47
C THR A 645 -40.22 -16.33 1.75
N PHE A 646 -41.28 -15.54 1.55
CA PHE A 646 -41.35 -14.14 1.95
C PHE A 646 -42.27 -13.88 3.12
N ASN A 647 -41.76 -13.25 4.18
CA ASN A 647 -42.56 -12.84 5.33
C ASN A 647 -43.04 -11.41 5.10
N TRP A 648 -44.32 -11.24 4.78
CA TRP A 648 -44.92 -9.92 4.64
C TRP A 648 -45.59 -9.52 5.95
N ASP A 649 -45.13 -8.44 6.56
CA ASP A 649 -45.82 -7.75 7.65
C ASP A 649 -46.61 -6.57 7.08
N ALA A 650 -47.94 -6.66 7.10
CA ALA A 650 -48.81 -5.62 6.59
C ALA A 650 -49.13 -4.52 7.63
N LYS A 651 -48.37 -4.43 8.73
CA LYS A 651 -48.56 -3.38 9.75
C LYS A 651 -48.45 -1.99 9.12
N GLY A 652 -49.54 -1.21 9.21
CA GLY A 652 -49.65 0.12 8.59
C GLY A 652 -50.45 0.14 7.28
N ASN A 653 -50.78 -1.02 6.70
CA ASN A 653 -51.72 -1.11 5.58
C ASN A 653 -53.17 -1.22 6.08
N ALA A 654 -54.14 -0.78 5.28
CA ALA A 654 -55.56 -0.82 5.65
C ALA A 654 -56.07 -2.27 5.77
N SER A 655 -57.03 -2.55 6.66
CA SER A 655 -57.69 -3.85 6.67
C SER A 655 -58.45 -4.07 5.36
N GLY A 656 -58.25 -5.20 4.70
CA GLY A 656 -58.87 -5.47 3.40
C GLY A 656 -58.35 -6.73 2.72
N ILE A 657 -58.77 -6.90 1.46
CA ILE A 657 -58.30 -7.98 0.59
C ILE A 657 -57.12 -7.48 -0.24
N TYR A 658 -56.07 -8.29 -0.27
CA TYR A 658 -54.85 -8.04 -1.05
C TYR A 658 -54.60 -9.20 -2.01
N PHE A 659 -54.06 -8.86 -3.17
CA PHE A 659 -53.61 -9.83 -4.17
C PHE A 659 -52.10 -9.73 -4.29
N TYR A 660 -51.42 -10.86 -4.54
CA TYR A 660 -49.99 -10.86 -4.79
C TYR A 660 -49.67 -11.57 -6.11
N LYS A 661 -48.65 -11.07 -6.79
CA LYS A 661 -48.24 -11.57 -8.11
C LYS A 661 -46.73 -11.77 -8.16
N LEU A 662 -46.32 -12.90 -8.71
CA LEU A 662 -44.94 -13.20 -9.07
C LEU A 662 -44.74 -12.87 -10.55
N GLN A 663 -43.69 -12.12 -10.89
CA GLN A 663 -43.32 -11.78 -12.27
C GLN A 663 -41.86 -12.06 -12.54
#